data_AF-A0A9Q0FM96-F1
#
_entry.id   AF-A0A9Q0FM96-F1
#
_cell.length_a   1.000
_cell.length_b   1.000
_cell.length_c   1.000
_cell.angle_alpha   90.00
_cell.angle_beta   90.00
_cell.angle_gamma   90.00
#
_symmetry.space_group_name_H-M   'P 1'
#
loop_
_entity.id
_entity.type
_entity.pdbx_description
1 polymer ?
#
loop_
_entity_poly.entity_id
_entity_poly.type
_entity_poly.pdbx_seq_one_letter_code
_entity_poly.pdbx_strand_id
1 'polypeptide(L)'
;GDADATNDSLTENDKGKGGFRACIFIYVYTALDNMGFMANMVSLVIYFYTVMFFDIPSAANALTNFIGTAYLLSLLGAFISDTYLNKFRTIMIFGTLEIMGLVLVTVQAYSKELHPLYCGKSTCVEGGVAVMLYFSLYLLALGAGGIRGALLAFGADQFDENVPTEVKAVASYFNWVTFSTVLGATIGVTGIVYLSVYRAWYKGFIVSTVGTFLGLVTLAAGKPFYRLQEPGQGPLLSVAQVVVLAIKNWNLPLPESANDLYEIHDEEVSARKKLEHTDQFRFLDKAAILHKDLEPAPWKVCSVTQVEEVKILTRMLPILGSTIIMNTCVAQLLTFSVEQGNTMDLHLGKHLFPAPSIPVISLVFMVLLIPLYELFFVPLARKITGHPAGITQLQRVGVGLVLSAISMTVAGFVEVKRRNQSIKSNKEHPISFFWLSFQYAIFGMADMFTLVGLMEFFYKEAPASMKALSTSFTGLSLSLGYFSSTIIVNIINAITKRVTPIKQGWLHGYDLDSNNLNLFYWFLAILSCLNFISSRPHGTNTKQRMQILSRKLRLRIGWIACRQGGKAPSRVWLRAQVQKKAYFWRMPEVGGEMSKAIITLGARLATARHLLVIASPNNIINNAATTTRALSFSHFYPTKTTTSATTRTPPLFALSPSPSSAFSVMSSSRINGSGGYANVFPLSESSVLKINKGDITQWSVDGSSDAIPMRECLEVEEQMGLLDHNCEKHAIMSLKSVLGNSMTLARDNNIKYIAFPAISCGVFGYPFDEAATVAISTVKEFENDVKEVHFVLFSDEIYDTWLKKAKELLHG
;
A
#
# COMPACT_ATOMS: atom_id res chain seq x y z
N GLY A 1 23.05 -36.72 -31.85
CA GLY A 1 22.66 -35.30 -31.93
C GLY A 1 21.25 -35.27 -32.42
N ASP A 2 20.42 -34.41 -31.81
CA ASP A 2 19.06 -33.98 -32.19
C ASP A 2 18.42 -33.46 -30.88
N ALA A 3 18.95 -32.35 -30.37
CA ALA A 3 18.65 -31.82 -29.04
C ALA A 3 18.82 -30.28 -28.99
N ASP A 4 18.37 -29.59 -30.04
CA ASP A 4 18.46 -28.12 -30.16
C ASP A 4 17.38 -27.58 -31.13
N ALA A 5 16.10 -27.71 -30.76
CA ALA A 5 14.98 -27.47 -31.70
C ALA A 5 13.63 -26.99 -31.09
N THR A 6 13.53 -26.71 -29.79
CA THR A 6 12.22 -26.53 -29.11
C THR A 6 12.01 -25.22 -28.32
N ASN A 7 13.00 -24.32 -28.25
CA ASN A 7 12.90 -23.08 -27.46
C ASN A 7 12.59 -21.79 -28.25
N ASP A 8 12.28 -21.89 -29.56
CA ASP A 8 12.03 -20.72 -30.42
C ASP A 8 10.53 -20.61 -30.83
N SER A 9 9.64 -20.69 -29.85
CA SER A 9 8.17 -20.65 -30.04
C SER A 9 7.58 -19.22 -30.12
N LEU A 10 8.42 -18.19 -30.14
CA LEU A 10 8.03 -16.83 -30.52
C LEU A 10 7.74 -16.78 -32.03
N THR A 11 6.48 -17.01 -32.40
CA THR A 11 6.06 -17.00 -33.82
C THR A 11 6.53 -15.73 -34.53
N GLU A 12 7.02 -15.85 -35.78
CA GLU A 12 7.56 -14.71 -36.55
C GLU A 12 6.60 -13.51 -36.66
N ASN A 13 5.30 -13.78 -36.51
CA ASN A 13 4.21 -12.83 -36.54
C ASN A 13 4.29 -11.71 -35.49
N ASP A 14 5.09 -11.83 -34.43
CA ASP A 14 5.19 -10.82 -33.35
C ASP A 14 6.39 -9.86 -33.47
N LYS A 15 7.25 -10.02 -34.49
CA LYS A 15 8.37 -9.10 -34.79
C LYS A 15 7.86 -7.70 -35.20
N GLY A 16 7.58 -6.85 -34.20
CA GLY A 16 7.18 -5.45 -34.37
C GLY A 16 5.90 -5.00 -33.64
N LYS A 17 5.27 -5.86 -32.82
CA LYS A 17 4.07 -5.51 -32.02
C LYS A 17 4.41 -5.06 -30.60
N GLY A 18 3.52 -4.25 -30.03
CA GLY A 18 3.65 -3.68 -28.68
C GLY A 18 4.37 -2.33 -28.64
N GLY A 19 4.99 -2.05 -27.49
CA GLY A 19 5.68 -0.81 -27.18
C GLY A 19 4.81 0.45 -27.27
N PHE A 20 5.44 1.62 -27.21
CA PHE A 20 4.73 2.90 -27.17
C PHE A 20 3.81 3.16 -28.38
N ARG A 21 4.07 2.55 -29.54
CA ARG A 21 3.18 2.65 -30.72
C ARG A 21 1.80 2.06 -30.45
N ALA A 22 1.74 0.91 -29.78
CA ALA A 22 0.50 0.32 -29.28
C ALA A 22 -0.14 1.20 -28.19
N CYS A 23 0.67 1.71 -27.26
CA CYS A 23 0.16 2.50 -26.12
C CYS A 23 -0.51 3.83 -26.52
N ILE A 24 -0.17 4.44 -27.66
CA ILE A 24 -0.83 5.67 -28.15
C ILE A 24 -2.35 5.50 -28.24
N PHE A 25 -2.83 4.40 -28.81
CA PHE A 25 -4.27 4.11 -28.92
C PHE A 25 -4.93 3.97 -27.54
N ILE A 26 -4.21 3.37 -26.58
CA ILE A 26 -4.65 3.20 -25.19
C ILE A 26 -4.72 4.56 -24.48
N TYR A 27 -3.73 5.45 -24.69
CA TYR A 27 -3.74 6.80 -24.13
C TYR A 27 -4.91 7.63 -24.67
N VAL A 28 -5.17 7.61 -25.99
CA VAL A 28 -6.29 8.35 -26.60
C VAL A 28 -7.64 7.85 -26.07
N TYR A 29 -7.82 6.53 -25.97
CA TYR A 29 -9.00 5.95 -25.32
C TYR A 29 -9.14 6.43 -23.86
N THR A 30 -8.06 6.38 -23.09
CA THR A 30 -8.04 6.78 -21.68
C THR A 30 -8.45 8.25 -21.47
N ALA A 31 -8.01 9.17 -22.33
CA ALA A 31 -8.41 10.57 -22.26
C ALA A 31 -9.90 10.76 -22.59
N LEU A 32 -10.37 10.17 -23.69
CA LEU A 32 -11.74 10.33 -24.17
C LEU A 32 -12.77 9.70 -23.21
N ASP A 33 -12.44 8.55 -22.62
CA ASP A 33 -13.31 7.89 -21.64
C ASP A 33 -13.38 8.65 -20.31
N ASN A 34 -12.23 8.97 -19.71
CA ASN A 34 -12.22 9.66 -18.40
C ASN A 34 -12.79 11.09 -18.49
N MET A 35 -12.76 11.72 -19.67
CA MET A 35 -13.48 12.97 -19.93
C MET A 35 -14.99 12.81 -19.71
N GLY A 36 -15.62 11.79 -20.32
CA GLY A 36 -17.05 11.53 -20.13
C GLY A 36 -17.38 11.01 -18.74
N PHE A 37 -16.62 10.02 -18.26
CA PHE A 37 -16.82 9.36 -16.97
C PHE A 37 -16.72 10.34 -15.79
N MET A 38 -15.64 11.13 -15.70
CA MET A 38 -15.45 12.04 -14.57
C MET A 38 -16.46 13.19 -14.55
N ALA A 39 -16.89 13.69 -15.72
CA ALA A 39 -17.96 14.67 -15.83
C ALA A 39 -19.29 14.14 -15.30
N ASN A 40 -19.63 12.89 -15.66
CA ASN A 40 -20.82 12.22 -15.17
C ASN A 40 -20.73 12.02 -13.64
N MET A 41 -19.59 11.53 -13.13
CA MET A 41 -19.42 11.21 -11.71
C MET A 41 -19.55 12.42 -10.78
N VAL A 42 -19.03 13.60 -11.15
CA VAL A 42 -19.19 14.80 -10.31
C VAL A 42 -20.61 15.39 -10.38
N SER A 43 -21.31 15.23 -11.50
CA SER A 43 -22.56 15.95 -11.78
C SER A 43 -23.85 15.15 -11.55
N LEU A 44 -23.77 13.81 -11.49
CA LEU A 44 -24.94 12.94 -11.32
C LEU A 44 -25.70 13.16 -10.00
N VAL A 45 -25.05 13.60 -8.91
CA VAL A 45 -25.78 13.96 -7.67
C VAL A 45 -26.77 15.11 -7.91
N ILE A 46 -26.36 16.13 -8.66
CA ILE A 46 -27.23 17.27 -9.01
C ILE A 46 -28.29 16.85 -10.02
N TYR A 47 -28.02 15.90 -10.93
CA TYR A 47 -29.04 15.32 -11.80
C TYR A 47 -30.11 14.56 -10.98
N PHE A 48 -29.71 13.74 -10.01
CA PHE A 48 -30.65 13.02 -9.14
C PHE A 48 -31.50 13.97 -8.29
N TYR A 49 -30.90 15.02 -7.75
CA TYR A 49 -31.59 16.06 -6.97
C TYR A 49 -32.54 16.92 -7.83
N THR A 50 -32.08 17.45 -8.97
CA THR A 50 -32.84 18.45 -9.77
C THR A 50 -33.79 17.87 -10.81
N VAL A 51 -33.52 16.68 -11.36
CA VAL A 51 -34.33 16.07 -12.44
C VAL A 51 -35.09 14.85 -11.95
N MET A 52 -34.45 13.99 -11.15
CA MET A 52 -35.10 12.79 -10.60
C MET A 52 -35.80 13.03 -9.25
N PHE A 53 -35.77 14.27 -8.74
CA PHE A 53 -36.37 14.68 -7.47
C PHE A 53 -36.08 13.73 -6.31
N PHE A 54 -34.80 13.37 -6.13
CA PHE A 54 -34.31 12.73 -4.91
C PHE A 54 -34.04 13.79 -3.85
N ASP A 55 -34.32 13.47 -2.58
CA ASP A 55 -33.87 14.28 -1.47
C ASP A 55 -32.34 14.16 -1.29
N ILE A 56 -31.72 15.16 -0.66
CA ILE A 56 -30.25 15.30 -0.52
C ILE A 56 -29.55 13.98 -0.11
N PRO A 57 -29.96 13.28 0.98
CA PRO A 57 -29.33 12.00 1.33
C PRO A 57 -29.62 10.87 0.32
N SER A 58 -30.74 10.87 -0.39
CA SER A 58 -31.05 9.86 -1.42
C SER A 58 -30.24 10.09 -2.70
N ALA A 59 -30.04 11.35 -3.11
CA ALA A 59 -29.17 11.72 -4.23
C ALA A 59 -27.71 11.32 -3.96
N ALA A 60 -27.21 11.64 -2.77
CA ALA A 60 -25.88 11.22 -2.31
C ALA A 60 -25.74 9.69 -2.28
N ASN A 61 -26.67 8.98 -1.64
CA ASN A 61 -26.67 7.50 -1.55
C ASN A 61 -26.73 6.82 -2.93
N ALA A 62 -27.49 7.38 -3.89
CA ALA A 62 -27.58 6.85 -5.24
C ALA A 62 -26.24 6.95 -5.99
N LEU A 63 -25.57 8.11 -5.90
CA LEU A 63 -24.24 8.30 -6.49
C LEU A 63 -23.18 7.41 -5.84
N THR A 64 -23.14 7.32 -4.51
CA THR A 64 -22.14 6.47 -3.82
C THR A 64 -22.36 4.98 -4.08
N ASN A 65 -23.61 4.52 -4.20
CA ASN A 65 -23.89 3.12 -4.57
C ASN A 65 -23.50 2.82 -6.02
N PHE A 66 -23.75 3.75 -6.96
CA PHE A 66 -23.33 3.64 -8.36
C PHE A 66 -21.80 3.57 -8.49
N ILE A 67 -21.07 4.53 -7.88
CA ILE A 67 -19.60 4.55 -7.89
C ILE A 67 -19.01 3.33 -7.19
N GLY A 68 -19.55 2.96 -6.01
CA GLY A 68 -19.12 1.78 -5.26
C GLY A 68 -19.27 0.50 -6.07
N THR A 69 -20.39 0.36 -6.80
CA THR A 69 -20.63 -0.79 -7.68
C THR A 69 -19.68 -0.79 -8.88
N ALA A 70 -19.40 0.36 -9.51
CA ALA A 70 -18.46 0.44 -10.63
C ALA A 70 -17.05 -0.01 -10.23
N TYR A 71 -16.54 0.45 -9.08
CA TYR A 71 -15.25 -0.01 -8.56
C TYR A 71 -15.26 -1.45 -8.04
N LEU A 72 -16.40 -1.98 -7.55
CA LEU A 72 -16.51 -3.40 -7.20
C LEU A 72 -16.42 -4.28 -8.46
N LEU A 73 -17.06 -3.87 -9.54
CA LEU A 73 -17.11 -4.62 -10.81
C LEU A 73 -15.79 -4.57 -11.59
N SER A 74 -14.80 -3.75 -11.20
CA SER A 74 -13.46 -3.85 -11.76
C SER A 74 -12.72 -5.14 -11.36
N LEU A 75 -13.01 -5.69 -10.18
CA LEU A 75 -12.53 -7.04 -9.80
C LEU A 75 -13.12 -8.12 -10.71
N LEU A 76 -14.38 -7.96 -11.15
CA LEU A 76 -15.02 -8.87 -12.10
C LEU A 76 -14.42 -8.71 -13.51
N GLY A 77 -14.11 -7.48 -13.92
CA GLY A 77 -13.37 -7.19 -15.15
C GLY A 77 -12.02 -7.91 -15.20
N ALA A 78 -11.20 -7.72 -14.16
CA ALA A 78 -9.90 -8.38 -14.01
C ALA A 78 -10.04 -9.92 -13.99
N PHE A 79 -11.01 -10.46 -13.24
CA PHE A 79 -11.27 -11.90 -13.21
C PHE A 79 -11.56 -12.47 -14.61
N ILE A 80 -12.37 -11.77 -15.40
CA ILE A 80 -12.75 -12.21 -16.74
C ILE A 80 -11.58 -12.06 -17.74
N SER A 81 -10.80 -10.98 -17.67
CA SER A 81 -9.61 -10.74 -18.52
C SER A 81 -8.44 -11.69 -18.27
N ASP A 82 -8.40 -12.30 -17.10
CA ASP A 82 -7.30 -13.17 -16.70
C ASP A 82 -7.67 -14.66 -16.80
N THR A 83 -8.97 -15.01 -16.75
CA THR A 83 -9.45 -16.41 -16.63
C THR A 83 -10.22 -16.94 -17.84
N TYR A 84 -10.95 -16.09 -18.58
CA TYR A 84 -11.93 -16.55 -19.60
C TYR A 84 -11.79 -15.89 -20.97
N LEU A 85 -11.36 -14.63 -21.02
CA LEU A 85 -11.22 -13.83 -22.23
C LEU A 85 -9.88 -13.10 -22.18
N ASN A 86 -9.23 -12.85 -23.31
CA ASN A 86 -8.04 -12.00 -23.30
C ASN A 86 -8.40 -10.53 -23.01
N LYS A 87 -7.46 -9.78 -22.41
CA LYS A 87 -7.72 -8.43 -21.87
C LYS A 87 -8.34 -7.48 -22.90
N PHE A 88 -7.91 -7.53 -24.16
CA PHE A 88 -8.50 -6.76 -25.26
C PHE A 88 -9.98 -7.09 -25.52
N ARG A 89 -10.37 -8.37 -25.63
CA ARG A 89 -11.78 -8.76 -25.82
C ARG A 89 -12.64 -8.31 -24.64
N THR A 90 -12.13 -8.42 -23.41
CA THR A 90 -12.81 -7.94 -22.20
C THR A 90 -13.10 -6.44 -22.28
N ILE A 91 -12.09 -5.61 -22.61
CA ILE A 91 -12.27 -4.15 -22.75
C ILE A 91 -13.28 -3.82 -23.87
N MET A 92 -13.21 -4.51 -25.02
CA MET A 92 -14.15 -4.29 -26.11
C MET A 92 -15.60 -4.62 -25.73
N ILE A 93 -15.84 -5.74 -25.06
CA ILE A 93 -17.18 -6.14 -24.61
C ILE A 93 -17.72 -5.15 -23.57
N PHE A 94 -16.96 -4.90 -22.50
CA PHE A 94 -17.40 -3.99 -21.44
C PHE A 94 -17.54 -2.53 -21.92
N GLY A 95 -16.73 -2.09 -22.90
CA GLY A 95 -16.92 -0.79 -23.55
C GLY A 95 -18.23 -0.67 -24.34
N THR A 96 -18.69 -1.73 -25.02
CA THR A 96 -20.03 -1.70 -25.63
C THR A 96 -21.16 -1.65 -24.59
N LEU A 97 -20.97 -2.28 -23.42
CA LEU A 97 -21.92 -2.18 -22.30
C LEU A 97 -21.93 -0.79 -21.66
N GLU A 98 -20.76 -0.14 -21.51
CA GLU A 98 -20.65 1.24 -21.03
C GLU A 98 -21.35 2.22 -21.98
N ILE A 99 -21.09 2.14 -23.28
CA ILE A 99 -21.75 2.98 -24.28
C ILE A 99 -23.27 2.74 -24.27
N MET A 100 -23.73 1.50 -24.14
CA MET A 100 -25.16 1.20 -24.00
C MET A 100 -25.75 1.80 -22.71
N GLY A 101 -25.02 1.78 -21.59
CA GLY A 101 -25.38 2.47 -20.35
C GLY A 101 -25.50 3.99 -20.54
N LEU A 102 -24.51 4.62 -21.17
CA LEU A 102 -24.50 6.06 -21.47
C LEU A 102 -25.64 6.47 -22.41
N VAL A 103 -25.97 5.65 -23.42
CA VAL A 103 -27.12 5.85 -24.31
C VAL A 103 -28.44 5.79 -23.53
N LEU A 104 -28.62 4.81 -22.65
CA LEU A 104 -29.83 4.71 -21.84
C LEU A 104 -29.97 5.87 -20.85
N VAL A 105 -28.88 6.30 -20.18
CA VAL A 105 -28.88 7.52 -19.34
C VAL A 105 -29.19 8.77 -20.17
N THR A 106 -28.70 8.84 -21.41
CA THR A 106 -29.00 9.95 -22.34
C THR A 106 -30.47 9.99 -22.73
N VAL A 107 -31.09 8.85 -23.07
CA VAL A 107 -32.52 8.75 -23.39
C VAL A 107 -33.38 9.11 -22.18
N GLN A 108 -33.00 8.60 -20.99
CA GLN A 108 -33.62 8.90 -19.70
C GLN A 108 -33.58 10.39 -19.34
N ALA A 109 -32.56 11.14 -19.77
CA ALA A 109 -32.42 12.59 -19.54
C ALA A 109 -32.97 13.47 -20.68
N TYR A 110 -33.40 12.85 -21.79
CA TYR A 110 -34.00 13.54 -22.95
C TYR A 110 -35.53 13.44 -22.95
N SER A 111 -36.08 12.25 -22.65
CA SER A 111 -37.52 12.05 -22.64
C SER A 111 -38.17 12.60 -21.37
N LYS A 112 -39.02 13.62 -21.53
CA LYS A 112 -39.82 14.18 -20.42
C LYS A 112 -40.79 13.16 -19.81
N GLU A 113 -41.21 12.14 -20.56
CA GLU A 113 -42.08 11.06 -20.07
C GLU A 113 -41.34 10.11 -19.12
N LEU A 114 -40.00 10.07 -19.19
CA LEU A 114 -39.16 9.32 -18.27
C LEU A 114 -38.77 10.14 -17.03
N HIS A 115 -39.13 11.42 -16.93
CA HIS A 115 -38.88 12.21 -15.72
C HIS A 115 -40.01 12.03 -14.69
N PRO A 116 -39.71 11.86 -13.40
CA PRO A 116 -40.73 11.77 -12.35
C PRO A 116 -41.43 13.13 -12.13
N LEU A 117 -42.68 13.10 -11.68
CA LEU A 117 -43.36 14.29 -11.16
C LEU A 117 -42.93 14.57 -9.71
N TYR A 118 -42.79 15.84 -9.35
CA TYR A 118 -42.44 16.21 -7.97
C TYR A 118 -43.56 15.81 -6.99
N CYS A 119 -43.18 15.08 -5.94
CA CYS A 119 -44.13 14.37 -5.07
C CYS A 119 -43.92 14.63 -3.56
N GLY A 120 -42.90 15.40 -3.17
CA GLY A 120 -42.61 15.74 -1.76
C GLY A 120 -42.14 14.59 -0.85
N LYS A 121 -41.94 13.38 -1.39
CA LYS A 121 -41.29 12.24 -0.68
C LYS A 121 -39.76 12.37 -0.73
N SER A 122 -39.03 11.43 -0.11
CA SER A 122 -37.56 11.35 -0.24
C SER A 122 -37.09 10.91 -1.63
N THR A 123 -37.93 10.18 -2.37
CA THR A 123 -37.72 9.81 -3.77
C THR A 123 -39.07 9.83 -4.49
N CYS A 124 -39.11 10.38 -5.70
CA CYS A 124 -40.33 10.44 -6.53
C CYS A 124 -40.27 9.51 -7.76
N VAL A 125 -39.23 8.68 -7.84
CA VAL A 125 -39.01 7.72 -8.92
C VAL A 125 -39.64 6.38 -8.55
N GLU A 126 -40.78 6.10 -9.18
CA GLU A 126 -41.57 4.88 -8.99
C GLU A 126 -41.83 4.20 -10.35
N GLY A 127 -42.16 2.91 -10.35
CA GLY A 127 -42.53 2.17 -11.56
C GLY A 127 -41.42 2.09 -12.64
N GLY A 128 -41.79 2.26 -13.91
CA GLY A 128 -40.89 2.09 -15.05
C GLY A 128 -39.70 3.05 -15.06
N VAL A 129 -39.86 4.27 -14.53
CA VAL A 129 -38.77 5.25 -14.40
C VAL A 129 -37.68 4.75 -13.45
N ALA A 130 -38.05 4.06 -12.37
CA ALA A 130 -37.08 3.44 -11.46
C ALA A 130 -36.28 2.33 -12.15
N VAL A 131 -36.97 1.48 -12.93
CA VAL A 131 -36.33 0.39 -13.67
C VAL A 131 -35.33 0.96 -14.69
N MET A 132 -35.73 1.95 -15.49
CA MET A 132 -34.87 2.59 -16.49
C MET A 132 -33.66 3.29 -15.85
N LEU A 133 -33.86 4.06 -14.78
CA LEU A 133 -32.77 4.75 -14.07
C LEU A 133 -31.76 3.76 -13.48
N TYR A 134 -32.20 2.77 -12.69
CA TYR A 134 -31.25 1.86 -12.04
C TYR A 134 -30.63 0.86 -13.02
N PHE A 135 -31.36 0.40 -14.05
CA PHE A 135 -30.80 -0.46 -15.09
C PHE A 135 -29.69 0.26 -15.88
N SER A 136 -29.94 1.50 -16.32
CA SER A 136 -28.95 2.28 -17.07
C SER A 136 -27.70 2.61 -16.24
N LEU A 137 -27.87 2.98 -14.96
CA LEU A 137 -26.75 3.21 -14.03
C LEU A 137 -25.95 1.94 -13.73
N TYR A 138 -26.59 0.80 -13.47
CA TYR A 138 -25.84 -0.43 -13.17
C TYR A 138 -25.21 -1.09 -14.41
N LEU A 139 -25.81 -0.90 -15.59
CA LEU A 139 -25.17 -1.27 -16.86
C LEU A 139 -23.93 -0.41 -17.14
N LEU A 140 -24.02 0.90 -16.90
CA LEU A 140 -22.88 1.81 -16.97
C LEU A 140 -21.79 1.41 -15.97
N ALA A 141 -22.14 1.10 -14.72
CA ALA A 141 -21.19 0.60 -13.72
C ALA A 141 -20.52 -0.72 -14.12
N LEU A 142 -21.25 -1.62 -14.79
CA LEU A 142 -20.72 -2.89 -15.28
C LEU A 142 -19.70 -2.71 -16.39
N GLY A 143 -20.00 -1.87 -17.39
CA GLY A 143 -19.05 -1.53 -18.46
C GLY A 143 -17.81 -0.80 -17.93
N ALA A 144 -18.04 0.32 -17.24
CA ALA A 144 -16.99 1.18 -16.71
C ALA A 144 -16.10 0.48 -15.67
N GLY A 145 -16.67 -0.43 -14.88
CA GLY A 145 -15.93 -1.30 -13.97
C GLY A 145 -15.11 -2.34 -14.73
N GLY A 146 -15.76 -3.11 -15.62
CA GLY A 146 -15.13 -4.18 -16.40
C GLY A 146 -13.91 -3.74 -17.20
N ILE A 147 -13.96 -2.54 -17.80
CA ILE A 147 -12.83 -1.88 -18.46
C ILE A 147 -11.68 -1.61 -17.49
N ARG A 148 -11.95 -0.98 -16.34
CA ARG A 148 -10.93 -0.56 -15.36
C ARG A 148 -10.13 -1.74 -14.80
N GLY A 149 -10.74 -2.92 -14.68
CA GLY A 149 -10.06 -4.14 -14.27
C GLY A 149 -9.00 -4.65 -15.26
N ALA A 150 -9.17 -4.38 -16.55
CA ALA A 150 -8.33 -4.93 -17.61
C ALA A 150 -7.39 -3.90 -18.28
N LEU A 151 -7.80 -2.62 -18.36
CA LEU A 151 -7.14 -1.60 -19.20
C LEU A 151 -5.70 -1.30 -18.80
N LEU A 152 -5.43 -1.13 -17.50
CA LEU A 152 -4.09 -0.76 -17.02
C LEU A 152 -3.08 -1.88 -17.24
N ALA A 153 -3.49 -3.13 -16.99
CA ALA A 153 -2.69 -4.32 -17.26
C ALA A 153 -2.48 -4.52 -18.77
N PHE A 154 -3.54 -4.40 -19.58
CA PHE A 154 -3.46 -4.56 -21.03
C PHE A 154 -2.42 -3.66 -21.71
N GLY A 155 -2.28 -2.41 -21.27
CA GLY A 155 -1.24 -1.51 -21.77
C GLY A 155 0.16 -1.75 -21.18
N ALA A 156 0.27 -2.42 -20.03
CA ALA A 156 1.55 -2.90 -19.50
C ALA A 156 2.03 -4.17 -20.24
N ASP A 157 1.12 -5.08 -20.61
CA ASP A 157 1.38 -6.28 -21.43
C ASP A 157 2.00 -5.96 -22.82
N GLN A 158 2.03 -4.69 -23.23
CA GLN A 158 2.65 -4.25 -24.48
C GLN A 158 4.19 -4.18 -24.39
N PHE A 159 4.77 -4.39 -23.22
CA PHE A 159 6.21 -4.39 -22.95
C PHE A 159 6.62 -5.76 -22.38
N ASP A 160 7.82 -6.22 -22.73
CA ASP A 160 8.36 -7.48 -22.24
C ASP A 160 9.04 -7.33 -20.86
N GLU A 161 8.74 -8.23 -19.92
CA GLU A 161 9.45 -8.27 -18.62
C GLU A 161 10.86 -8.89 -18.74
N ASN A 162 11.13 -9.67 -19.80
CA ASN A 162 12.43 -10.30 -20.04
C ASN A 162 13.46 -9.33 -20.63
N VAL A 163 13.02 -8.20 -21.21
CA VAL A 163 13.88 -7.24 -21.91
C VAL A 163 14.15 -6.02 -21.00
N PRO A 164 15.39 -5.82 -20.48
CA PRO A 164 15.66 -4.84 -19.42
C PRO A 164 15.52 -3.36 -19.86
N THR A 165 15.42 -3.09 -21.17
CA THR A 165 15.03 -1.78 -21.70
C THR A 165 13.51 -1.56 -21.68
N GLU A 166 12.71 -2.60 -21.92
CA GLU A 166 11.24 -2.53 -21.90
C GLU A 166 10.69 -2.48 -20.47
N VAL A 167 11.33 -3.17 -19.51
CA VAL A 167 11.03 -3.03 -18.05
C VAL A 167 11.11 -1.57 -17.59
N LYS A 168 12.06 -0.78 -18.11
CA LYS A 168 12.17 0.67 -17.83
C LYS A 168 11.10 1.49 -18.56
N ALA A 169 10.62 1.02 -19.71
CA ALA A 169 9.56 1.67 -20.48
C ALA A 169 8.18 1.56 -19.79
N VAL A 170 7.89 0.44 -19.10
CA VAL A 170 6.64 0.24 -18.32
C VAL A 170 6.38 1.38 -17.32
N ALA A 171 7.41 1.83 -16.60
CA ALA A 171 7.28 2.96 -15.67
C ALA A 171 6.90 4.27 -16.39
N SER A 172 7.45 4.49 -17.58
CA SER A 172 7.09 5.65 -18.42
C SER A 172 5.68 5.53 -19.02
N TYR A 173 5.22 4.32 -19.33
CA TYR A 173 3.83 4.07 -19.74
C TYR A 173 2.84 4.48 -18.65
N PHE A 174 3.05 4.10 -17.38
CA PHE A 174 2.14 4.50 -16.29
C PHE A 174 2.08 6.03 -16.10
N ASN A 175 3.19 6.75 -16.28
CA ASN A 175 3.22 8.20 -16.26
C ASN A 175 2.35 8.80 -17.39
N TRP A 176 2.44 8.27 -18.62
CA TRP A 176 1.63 8.73 -19.75
C TRP A 176 0.13 8.36 -19.62
N VAL A 177 -0.22 7.19 -19.08
CA VAL A 177 -1.62 6.86 -18.75
C VAL A 177 -2.18 7.84 -17.72
N THR A 178 -1.40 8.14 -16.68
CA THR A 178 -1.80 9.08 -15.62
C THR A 178 -2.03 10.48 -16.18
N PHE A 179 -1.10 10.99 -16.99
CA PHE A 179 -1.27 12.27 -17.70
C PHE A 179 -2.53 12.28 -18.58
N SER A 180 -2.76 11.22 -19.37
CA SER A 180 -3.93 11.13 -20.25
C SER A 180 -5.25 11.10 -19.47
N THR A 181 -5.28 10.36 -18.36
CA THR A 181 -6.43 10.27 -17.44
C THR A 181 -6.80 11.64 -16.88
N VAL A 182 -5.81 12.38 -16.39
CA VAL A 182 -6.05 13.69 -15.77
C VAL A 182 -6.40 14.76 -16.82
N LEU A 183 -5.77 14.74 -17.99
CA LEU A 183 -6.13 15.61 -19.11
C LEU A 183 -7.61 15.44 -19.50
N GLY A 184 -8.05 14.19 -19.66
CA GLY A 184 -9.47 13.87 -19.88
C GLY A 184 -10.36 14.39 -18.75
N ALA A 185 -10.04 14.04 -17.51
CA ALA A 185 -10.81 14.44 -16.32
C ALA A 185 -10.97 15.96 -16.19
N THR A 186 -9.91 16.74 -16.44
CA THR A 186 -9.96 18.22 -16.40
C THR A 186 -10.89 18.79 -17.48
N ILE A 187 -10.87 18.25 -18.69
CA ILE A 187 -11.79 18.66 -19.77
C ILE A 187 -13.24 18.29 -19.43
N GLY A 188 -13.45 17.10 -18.85
CA GLY A 188 -14.77 16.64 -18.40
C GLY A 188 -15.39 17.52 -17.32
N VAL A 189 -14.69 17.68 -16.20
CA VAL A 189 -15.15 18.42 -15.00
C VAL A 189 -15.35 19.92 -15.28
N THR A 190 -14.78 20.46 -16.35
CA THR A 190 -15.00 21.84 -16.81
C THR A 190 -16.06 21.91 -17.93
N GLY A 191 -15.73 21.43 -19.13
CA GLY A 191 -16.53 21.63 -20.35
C GLY A 191 -17.82 20.84 -20.40
N ILE A 192 -17.77 19.54 -20.10
CA ILE A 192 -18.98 18.69 -20.13
C ILE A 192 -19.91 19.05 -18.97
N VAL A 193 -19.39 19.29 -17.77
CA VAL A 193 -20.20 19.74 -16.62
C VAL A 193 -20.90 21.07 -16.91
N TYR A 194 -20.22 22.04 -17.52
CA TYR A 194 -20.83 23.31 -17.94
C TYR A 194 -21.98 23.09 -18.95
N LEU A 195 -21.81 22.16 -19.89
CA LEU A 195 -22.84 21.79 -20.86
C LEU A 195 -24.05 21.10 -20.20
N SER A 196 -23.81 20.16 -19.29
CA SER A 196 -24.84 19.44 -18.52
C SER A 196 -25.71 20.41 -17.71
N VAL A 197 -25.08 21.28 -16.91
CA VAL A 197 -25.76 22.13 -15.93
C VAL A 197 -26.44 23.34 -16.57
N TYR A 198 -25.78 24.05 -17.50
CA TYR A 198 -26.30 25.31 -18.04
C TYR A 198 -26.96 25.23 -19.43
N ARG A 199 -26.90 24.08 -20.12
CA ARG A 199 -27.56 23.91 -21.43
C ARG A 199 -28.59 22.78 -21.45
N ALA A 200 -28.21 21.57 -21.06
CA ALA A 200 -29.10 20.45 -20.74
C ALA A 200 -28.29 19.18 -20.41
N TRP A 201 -28.76 18.40 -19.44
CA TRP A 201 -28.18 17.11 -19.03
C TRP A 201 -27.91 16.16 -20.18
N TYR A 202 -28.90 15.92 -21.06
CA TYR A 202 -28.72 15.03 -22.21
C TYR A 202 -27.61 15.50 -23.17
N LYS A 203 -27.29 16.80 -23.25
CA LYS A 203 -26.20 17.30 -24.12
C LYS A 203 -24.84 16.93 -23.56
N GLY A 204 -24.66 17.01 -22.25
CA GLY A 204 -23.47 16.49 -21.58
C GLY A 204 -23.32 14.98 -21.79
N PHE A 205 -24.39 14.22 -21.54
CA PHE A 205 -24.37 12.76 -21.70
C PHE A 205 -24.14 12.33 -23.17
N ILE A 206 -24.65 13.05 -24.18
CA ILE A 206 -24.30 12.83 -25.60
C ILE A 206 -22.80 13.03 -25.83
N VAL A 207 -22.20 14.11 -25.32
CA VAL A 207 -20.75 14.36 -25.49
C VAL A 207 -19.92 13.29 -24.80
N SER A 208 -20.30 12.84 -23.60
CA SER A 208 -19.68 11.68 -22.94
C SER A 208 -19.81 10.40 -23.78
N THR A 209 -21.00 10.12 -24.33
CA THR A 209 -21.27 8.92 -25.15
C THR A 209 -20.43 8.91 -26.42
N VAL A 210 -20.37 10.05 -27.14
CA VAL A 210 -19.56 10.19 -28.36
C VAL A 210 -18.07 10.12 -28.04
N GLY A 211 -17.62 10.67 -26.90
CA GLY A 211 -16.26 10.54 -26.39
C GLY A 211 -15.84 9.08 -26.22
N THR A 212 -16.53 8.33 -25.34
CA THR A 212 -16.22 6.91 -25.10
C THR A 212 -16.38 6.06 -26.37
N PHE A 213 -17.35 6.34 -27.25
CA PHE A 213 -17.48 5.66 -28.55
C PHE A 213 -16.26 5.88 -29.47
N LEU A 214 -15.83 7.13 -29.68
CA LEU A 214 -14.65 7.44 -30.49
C LEU A 214 -13.37 6.87 -29.87
N GLY A 215 -13.29 6.86 -28.53
CA GLY A 215 -12.22 6.21 -27.79
C GLY A 215 -12.18 4.69 -28.02
N LEU A 216 -13.32 4.01 -27.92
CA LEU A 216 -13.41 2.56 -28.12
C LEU A 216 -13.13 2.17 -29.59
N VAL A 217 -13.57 2.98 -30.56
CA VAL A 217 -13.21 2.82 -31.98
C VAL A 217 -11.70 3.02 -32.18
N THR A 218 -11.08 3.99 -31.49
CA THR A 218 -9.62 4.20 -31.54
C THR A 218 -8.86 3.01 -30.95
N LEU A 219 -9.33 2.45 -29.82
CA LEU A 219 -8.78 1.23 -29.23
C LEU A 219 -8.92 0.04 -30.18
N ALA A 220 -10.09 -0.14 -30.82
CA ALA A 220 -10.32 -1.19 -31.80
C ALA A 220 -9.39 -1.08 -33.02
N ALA A 221 -9.13 0.15 -33.49
CA ALA A 221 -8.19 0.43 -34.58
C ALA A 221 -6.72 0.15 -34.20
N GLY A 222 -6.38 0.13 -32.89
CA GLY A 222 -5.08 -0.28 -32.39
C GLY A 222 -4.77 -1.78 -32.53
N LYS A 223 -5.78 -2.63 -32.80
CA LYS A 223 -5.68 -4.10 -32.85
C LYS A 223 -4.45 -4.68 -33.58
N PRO A 224 -4.05 -4.25 -34.80
CA PRO A 224 -2.89 -4.84 -35.49
C PRO A 224 -1.54 -4.51 -34.83
N PHE A 225 -1.48 -3.52 -33.95
CA PHE A 225 -0.26 -3.11 -33.24
C PHE A 225 -0.11 -3.77 -31.87
N TYR A 226 -1.17 -4.34 -31.30
CA TYR A 226 -1.15 -4.90 -29.95
C TYR A 226 -0.44 -6.25 -29.87
N ARG A 227 0.41 -6.41 -28.85
CA ARG A 227 0.77 -7.73 -28.33
C ARG A 227 -0.44 -8.25 -27.54
N LEU A 228 -0.92 -9.46 -27.87
CA LEU A 228 -2.13 -10.05 -27.30
C LEU A 228 -1.79 -11.35 -26.58
N GLN A 229 -1.62 -11.28 -25.26
CA GLN A 229 -1.38 -12.45 -24.43
C GLN A 229 -2.64 -13.33 -24.33
N GLU A 230 -2.45 -14.65 -24.25
CA GLU A 230 -3.52 -15.61 -23.99
C GLU A 230 -3.87 -15.67 -22.49
N PRO A 231 -5.13 -15.97 -22.10
CA PRO A 231 -5.53 -16.02 -20.70
C PRO A 231 -4.90 -17.23 -19.98
N GLY A 232 -4.38 -16.99 -18.78
CA GLY A 232 -3.77 -18.01 -17.93
C GLY A 232 -4.73 -18.57 -16.87
N GLN A 233 -4.18 -19.18 -15.81
CA GLN A 233 -4.96 -19.44 -14.60
C GLN A 233 -5.07 -18.14 -13.79
N GLY A 234 -6.25 -17.51 -13.84
CA GLY A 234 -6.48 -16.20 -13.24
C GLY A 234 -6.23 -16.16 -11.71
N PRO A 235 -5.53 -15.14 -11.18
CA PRO A 235 -5.13 -15.07 -9.76
C PRO A 235 -6.23 -15.31 -8.72
N LEU A 236 -7.45 -14.81 -8.96
CA LEU A 236 -8.59 -15.02 -8.06
C LEU A 236 -9.02 -16.50 -7.96
N LEU A 237 -8.73 -17.32 -8.97
CA LEU A 237 -8.98 -18.76 -8.94
C LEU A 237 -8.06 -19.45 -7.94
N SER A 238 -6.78 -19.10 -7.91
CA SER A 238 -5.81 -19.59 -6.92
C SER A 238 -6.18 -19.16 -5.49
N VAL A 239 -6.60 -17.90 -5.31
CA VAL A 239 -7.14 -17.42 -4.02
C VAL A 239 -8.34 -18.26 -3.57
N ALA A 240 -9.30 -18.51 -4.48
CA ALA A 240 -10.48 -19.31 -4.19
C ALA A 240 -10.14 -20.77 -3.87
N GLN A 241 -9.22 -21.39 -4.61
CA GLN A 241 -8.74 -22.75 -4.36
C GLN A 241 -8.11 -22.88 -2.97
N VAL A 242 -7.16 -22.00 -2.62
CA VAL A 242 -6.51 -22.00 -1.29
C VAL A 242 -7.53 -21.80 -0.17
N VAL A 243 -8.44 -20.84 -0.29
CA VAL A 243 -9.46 -20.58 0.74
C VAL A 243 -10.43 -21.75 0.89
N VAL A 244 -10.92 -22.33 -0.21
CA VAL A 244 -11.84 -23.47 -0.17
C VAL A 244 -11.16 -24.72 0.38
N LEU A 245 -9.92 -25.01 -0.02
CA LEU A 245 -9.18 -26.16 0.49
C LEU A 245 -8.76 -26.00 1.95
N ALA A 246 -8.35 -24.81 2.39
CA ALA A 246 -8.08 -24.54 3.80
C ALA A 246 -9.33 -24.70 4.70
N ILE A 247 -10.53 -24.41 4.17
CA ILE A 247 -11.82 -24.63 4.85
C ILE A 247 -12.22 -26.12 4.81
N LYS A 248 -12.05 -26.82 3.69
CA LYS A 248 -12.31 -28.26 3.55
C LYS A 248 -11.43 -29.09 4.48
N ASN A 249 -10.14 -28.77 4.52
CA ASN A 249 -9.11 -29.46 5.28
C ASN A 249 -9.00 -28.92 6.72
N TRP A 250 -9.91 -28.05 7.16
CA TRP A 250 -9.85 -27.32 8.43
C TRP A 250 -9.68 -28.22 9.67
N ASN A 251 -10.19 -29.45 9.62
CA ASN A 251 -10.11 -30.42 10.73
C ASN A 251 -8.83 -31.25 10.76
N LEU A 252 -7.98 -31.22 9.72
CA LEU A 252 -6.70 -31.95 9.72
C LEU A 252 -5.72 -31.35 10.73
N PRO A 253 -4.79 -32.13 11.31
CA PRO A 253 -3.64 -31.57 12.01
C PRO A 253 -2.81 -30.71 11.04
N LEU A 254 -2.05 -29.75 11.58
CA LEU A 254 -1.01 -29.09 10.79
C LEU A 254 0.26 -29.93 10.88
N PRO A 255 1.01 -30.12 9.78
CA PRO A 255 2.34 -30.71 9.89
C PRO A 255 3.29 -29.81 10.69
N GLU A 256 4.31 -30.42 11.29
CA GLU A 256 5.35 -29.74 12.06
C GLU A 256 6.53 -29.33 11.17
N SER A 257 6.77 -30.00 10.04
CA SER A 257 7.78 -29.60 9.04
C SER A 257 7.15 -28.93 7.81
N ALA A 258 7.91 -28.06 7.14
CA ALA A 258 7.51 -27.48 5.86
C ALA A 258 7.60 -28.50 4.71
N ASN A 259 8.42 -29.55 4.85
CA ASN A 259 8.66 -30.58 3.84
C ASN A 259 7.48 -31.56 3.68
N ASP A 260 6.52 -31.57 4.62
CA ASP A 260 5.27 -32.34 4.53
C ASP A 260 4.20 -31.66 3.65
N LEU A 261 4.47 -30.44 3.14
CA LEU A 261 3.54 -29.67 2.31
C LEU A 261 3.84 -29.88 0.81
N TYR A 262 2.79 -29.91 0.00
CA TYR A 262 2.92 -30.09 -1.45
C TYR A 262 3.52 -28.85 -2.12
N GLU A 263 4.62 -29.04 -2.86
CA GLU A 263 5.22 -28.06 -3.77
C GLU A 263 5.54 -28.76 -5.09
N ILE A 264 5.31 -28.06 -6.20
CA ILE A 264 5.58 -28.56 -7.56
C ILE A 264 7.11 -28.62 -7.76
N HIS A 265 7.64 -29.81 -8.06
CA HIS A 265 9.05 -30.06 -8.40
C HIS A 265 9.16 -30.42 -9.89
N ASP A 266 8.94 -29.44 -10.76
CA ASP A 266 9.09 -29.57 -12.21
C ASP A 266 10.10 -28.52 -12.72
N GLU A 267 11.19 -28.96 -13.36
CA GLU A 267 12.23 -28.07 -13.90
C GLU A 267 11.69 -27.13 -15.01
N GLU A 268 10.60 -27.53 -15.66
CA GLU A 268 9.92 -26.78 -16.73
C GLU A 268 9.21 -25.49 -16.26
N VAL A 269 9.01 -25.28 -14.94
CA VAL A 269 8.25 -24.14 -14.39
C VAL A 269 9.15 -22.99 -13.90
N SER A 270 10.34 -22.83 -14.51
CA SER A 270 11.34 -21.80 -14.20
C SER A 270 10.87 -20.33 -14.31
N ALA A 271 9.64 -20.07 -14.77
CA ALA A 271 9.03 -18.73 -14.80
C ALA A 271 8.40 -18.27 -13.47
N ARG A 272 8.20 -19.15 -12.48
CA ARG A 272 7.63 -18.77 -11.16
C ARG A 272 8.71 -18.74 -10.09
N LYS A 273 9.04 -17.53 -9.61
CA LYS A 273 9.93 -17.33 -8.46
C LYS A 273 9.31 -18.01 -7.23
N LYS A 274 9.98 -19.06 -6.73
CA LYS A 274 9.56 -19.80 -5.52
C LYS A 274 9.49 -18.85 -4.32
N LEU A 275 8.50 -19.06 -3.45
CA LEU A 275 8.27 -18.28 -2.23
C LEU A 275 8.53 -19.18 -1.02
N GLU A 276 9.23 -18.65 -0.02
CA GLU A 276 9.53 -19.38 1.20
C GLU A 276 8.31 -19.50 2.12
N HIS A 277 8.19 -20.65 2.80
CA HIS A 277 7.12 -20.88 3.77
C HIS A 277 7.26 -19.93 4.97
N THR A 278 6.16 -19.25 5.32
CA THR A 278 6.09 -18.38 6.50
C THR A 278 5.15 -18.96 7.56
N ASP A 279 5.60 -19.01 8.82
CA ASP A 279 4.82 -19.37 10.02
C ASP A 279 3.59 -18.46 10.31
N GLN A 280 3.32 -17.46 9.47
CA GLN A 280 2.18 -16.55 9.60
C GLN A 280 0.95 -17.10 8.87
N PHE A 281 -0.21 -17.06 9.53
CA PHE A 281 -1.49 -17.56 9.02
C PHE A 281 -1.51 -19.06 8.63
N ARG A 282 -0.77 -19.94 9.34
CA ARG A 282 -0.69 -21.40 9.10
C ARG A 282 -2.01 -22.18 8.91
N PHE A 283 -3.17 -21.58 9.18
CA PHE A 283 -4.45 -22.20 8.82
C PHE A 283 -4.66 -22.33 7.30
N LEU A 284 -3.96 -21.50 6.50
CA LEU A 284 -3.96 -21.56 5.03
C LEU A 284 -3.12 -22.74 4.51
N ASP A 285 -2.05 -23.14 5.22
CA ASP A 285 -1.16 -24.28 4.90
C ASP A 285 -1.94 -25.59 4.75
N LYS A 286 -3.12 -25.68 5.38
CA LYS A 286 -4.04 -26.81 5.24
C LYS A 286 -4.49 -27.06 3.79
N ALA A 287 -4.40 -26.06 2.91
CA ALA A 287 -4.66 -26.22 1.48
C ALA A 287 -3.56 -26.98 0.73
N ALA A 288 -2.33 -27.01 1.27
CA ALA A 288 -1.17 -27.71 0.69
C ALA A 288 -0.89 -29.09 1.34
N ILE A 289 -1.79 -29.58 2.21
CA ILE A 289 -1.70 -30.94 2.75
C ILE A 289 -2.19 -31.94 1.69
N LEU A 290 -1.28 -32.73 1.14
CA LEU A 290 -1.60 -33.83 0.24
C LEU A 290 -2.10 -35.05 1.03
N HIS A 291 -3.25 -35.60 0.63
CA HIS A 291 -3.69 -36.91 1.10
C HIS A 291 -2.95 -38.01 0.33
N LYS A 292 -2.39 -39.00 1.05
CA LYS A 292 -1.54 -40.06 0.48
C LYS A 292 -2.24 -40.94 -0.57
N ASP A 293 -3.57 -40.90 -0.63
CA ASP A 293 -4.42 -41.71 -1.50
C ASP A 293 -4.97 -40.94 -2.72
N LEU A 294 -4.49 -39.72 -2.99
CA LEU A 294 -5.03 -38.83 -4.03
C LEU A 294 -3.93 -38.19 -4.88
N GLU A 295 -4.01 -38.41 -6.20
CA GLU A 295 -3.18 -37.70 -7.19
C GLU A 295 -3.40 -36.18 -7.12
N PRO A 296 -2.33 -35.36 -7.23
CA PRO A 296 -2.44 -33.91 -7.24
C PRO A 296 -3.24 -33.43 -8.46
N ALA A 297 -4.25 -32.62 -8.22
CA ALA A 297 -5.05 -31.99 -9.27
C ALA A 297 -5.64 -30.66 -8.77
N PRO A 298 -6.02 -29.74 -9.67
CA PRO A 298 -6.72 -28.51 -9.31
C PRO A 298 -7.94 -28.81 -8.43
N TRP A 299 -8.15 -27.99 -7.39
CA TRP A 299 -9.20 -28.17 -6.37
C TRP A 299 -9.10 -29.45 -5.50
N LYS A 300 -8.04 -30.26 -5.61
CA LYS A 300 -7.70 -31.30 -4.61
C LYS A 300 -6.62 -30.83 -3.62
N VAL A 301 -5.59 -30.15 -4.12
CA VAL A 301 -4.45 -29.61 -3.34
C VAL A 301 -3.98 -28.29 -3.98
N CYS A 302 -3.33 -27.43 -3.21
CA CYS A 302 -2.57 -26.26 -3.70
C CYS A 302 -1.07 -26.44 -3.42
N SER A 303 -0.22 -25.74 -4.17
CA SER A 303 1.23 -25.65 -3.86
C SER A 303 1.51 -24.69 -2.69
N VAL A 304 2.61 -24.88 -1.95
CA VAL A 304 3.08 -23.93 -0.91
C VAL A 304 3.23 -22.51 -1.47
N THR A 305 3.82 -22.38 -2.65
CA THR A 305 3.89 -21.10 -3.40
C THR A 305 2.53 -20.39 -3.50
N GLN A 306 1.49 -21.05 -4.02
CA GLN A 306 0.11 -20.50 -4.05
C GLN A 306 -0.43 -20.12 -2.66
N VAL A 307 -0.09 -20.87 -1.61
CA VAL A 307 -0.51 -20.54 -0.23
C VAL A 307 0.19 -19.28 0.28
N GLU A 308 1.49 -19.09 -0.01
CA GLU A 308 2.23 -17.89 0.35
C GLU A 308 1.76 -16.65 -0.41
N GLU A 309 1.41 -16.77 -1.70
CA GLU A 309 0.76 -15.69 -2.46
C GLU A 309 -0.49 -15.18 -1.71
N VAL A 310 -1.36 -16.09 -1.25
CA VAL A 310 -2.58 -15.75 -0.50
C VAL A 310 -2.28 -15.22 0.91
N LYS A 311 -1.22 -15.70 1.57
CA LYS A 311 -0.73 -15.14 2.84
C LYS A 311 -0.27 -13.69 2.65
N ILE A 312 0.46 -13.39 1.58
CA ILE A 312 0.93 -12.02 1.24
C ILE A 312 -0.28 -11.10 1.06
N LEU A 313 -1.28 -11.49 0.26
CA LEU A 313 -2.51 -10.70 0.12
C LEU A 313 -3.24 -10.52 1.46
N THR A 314 -3.23 -11.54 2.33
CA THR A 314 -3.81 -11.45 3.68
C THR A 314 -3.06 -10.47 4.59
N ARG A 315 -1.73 -10.31 4.42
CA ARG A 315 -0.91 -9.30 5.13
C ARG A 315 -1.27 -7.87 4.70
N MET A 316 -1.76 -7.65 3.47
CA MET A 316 -2.16 -6.34 2.92
C MET A 316 -3.53 -5.84 3.42
N LEU A 317 -4.48 -6.74 3.70
CA LEU A 317 -5.86 -6.39 4.04
C LEU A 317 -6.05 -5.36 5.18
N PRO A 318 -5.21 -5.29 6.24
CA PRO A 318 -5.30 -4.24 7.26
C PRO A 318 -5.02 -2.81 6.73
N ILE A 319 -4.17 -2.67 5.71
CA ILE A 319 -3.82 -1.39 5.06
C ILE A 319 -4.94 -0.96 4.09
N LEU A 320 -5.56 -1.92 3.41
CA LEU A 320 -6.81 -1.71 2.69
C LEU A 320 -7.90 -1.24 3.68
N GLY A 321 -8.06 -1.93 4.80
CA GLY A 321 -9.05 -1.61 5.83
C GLY A 321 -8.93 -0.20 6.42
N SER A 322 -7.71 0.32 6.61
CA SER A 322 -7.50 1.68 7.14
C SER A 322 -7.78 2.80 6.12
N THR A 323 -7.88 2.49 4.82
CA THR A 323 -8.12 3.51 3.79
C THR A 323 -9.60 3.65 3.42
N ILE A 324 -10.46 2.72 3.84
CA ILE A 324 -11.93 2.79 3.70
C ILE A 324 -12.51 4.10 4.26
N ILE A 325 -12.04 4.58 5.42
CA ILE A 325 -12.54 5.82 6.03
C ILE A 325 -12.10 7.07 5.25
N MET A 326 -10.91 7.05 4.66
CA MET A 326 -10.47 8.13 3.76
C MET A 326 -11.29 8.13 2.47
N ASN A 327 -11.57 6.96 1.90
CA ASN A 327 -12.42 6.79 0.72
C ASN A 327 -13.88 7.15 1.00
N THR A 328 -14.34 6.97 2.25
CA THR A 328 -15.61 7.55 2.73
C THR A 328 -15.58 9.07 2.69
N CYS A 329 -14.45 9.72 2.94
CA CYS A 329 -14.31 11.18 2.84
C CYS A 329 -14.22 11.66 1.38
N VAL A 330 -13.60 10.89 0.46
CA VAL A 330 -13.67 11.14 -1.01
C VAL A 330 -15.13 11.25 -1.44
N ALA A 331 -15.98 10.32 -0.99
CA ALA A 331 -17.38 10.27 -1.37
C ALA A 331 -18.16 11.56 -1.04
N GLN A 332 -17.84 12.24 0.07
CA GLN A 332 -18.53 13.48 0.45
C GLN A 332 -18.16 14.67 -0.45
N LEU A 333 -16.96 14.64 -1.03
CA LEU A 333 -16.49 15.63 -2.01
C LEU A 333 -17.13 15.44 -3.40
N LEU A 334 -17.75 14.30 -3.66
CA LEU A 334 -18.56 14.04 -4.86
C LEU A 334 -20.07 14.19 -4.63
N THR A 335 -20.52 14.22 -3.37
CA THR A 335 -21.95 14.37 -2.99
C THR A 335 -22.21 15.68 -2.26
N PHE A 336 -22.23 15.68 -0.92
CA PHE A 336 -22.71 16.80 -0.12
C PHE A 336 -21.92 18.08 -0.34
N SER A 337 -20.63 18.02 -0.67
CA SER A 337 -19.85 19.23 -0.99
C SER A 337 -20.22 19.86 -2.35
N VAL A 338 -20.73 19.07 -3.30
CA VAL A 338 -21.25 19.57 -4.58
C VAL A 338 -22.64 20.19 -4.38
N GLU A 339 -23.50 19.52 -3.61
CA GLU A 339 -24.82 20.04 -3.22
C GLU A 339 -24.70 21.33 -2.36
N GLN A 340 -23.72 21.36 -1.45
CA GLN A 340 -23.34 22.54 -0.67
C GLN A 340 -22.90 23.70 -1.58
N GLY A 341 -22.01 23.43 -2.55
CA GLY A 341 -21.61 24.40 -3.56
C GLY A 341 -22.78 24.95 -4.40
N ASN A 342 -23.81 24.13 -4.64
CA ASN A 342 -25.03 24.53 -5.35
C ASN A 342 -25.94 25.49 -4.53
N THR A 343 -25.61 25.75 -3.26
CA THR A 343 -26.28 26.76 -2.40
C THR A 343 -25.41 28.01 -2.12
N MET A 344 -24.30 28.15 -2.84
CA MET A 344 -23.30 29.21 -2.66
C MET A 344 -23.25 30.13 -3.89
N ASP A 345 -22.63 31.31 -3.76
CA ASP A 345 -22.47 32.21 -4.91
C ASP A 345 -21.42 31.66 -5.89
N LEU A 346 -21.90 31.21 -7.05
CA LEU A 346 -21.16 30.59 -8.14
C LEU A 346 -20.42 31.59 -9.05
N HIS A 347 -20.52 32.90 -8.80
CA HIS A 347 -19.84 33.91 -9.61
C HIS A 347 -18.36 34.08 -9.22
N LEU A 348 -17.51 34.18 -10.24
CA LEU A 348 -16.15 34.71 -10.16
C LEU A 348 -16.08 35.96 -11.05
N GLY A 349 -16.38 37.12 -10.46
CA GLY A 349 -16.47 38.39 -11.18
C GLY A 349 -17.59 38.39 -12.22
N LYS A 350 -17.24 38.13 -13.49
CA LYS A 350 -18.20 38.08 -14.63
C LYS A 350 -18.50 36.66 -15.11
N HIS A 351 -17.85 35.63 -14.57
CA HIS A 351 -17.99 34.25 -15.02
C HIS A 351 -18.74 33.41 -13.98
N LEU A 352 -19.65 32.55 -14.45
CA LEU A 352 -20.47 31.67 -13.63
C LEU A 352 -19.95 30.23 -13.75
N PHE A 353 -19.59 29.60 -12.63
CA PHE A 353 -19.02 28.26 -12.59
C PHE A 353 -20.01 27.21 -12.08
N PRO A 354 -20.15 26.03 -12.72
CA PRO A 354 -21.03 24.98 -12.22
C PRO A 354 -20.60 24.48 -10.84
N ALA A 355 -21.56 24.20 -9.94
CA ALA A 355 -21.25 23.61 -8.65
C ALA A 355 -20.46 22.27 -8.73
N PRO A 356 -20.72 21.37 -9.69
CA PRO A 356 -19.92 20.14 -9.85
C PRO A 356 -18.50 20.34 -10.40
N SER A 357 -18.07 21.57 -10.70
CA SER A 357 -16.73 21.83 -11.25
C SER A 357 -15.64 22.06 -10.19
N ILE A 358 -15.95 22.17 -8.89
CA ILE A 358 -14.92 22.34 -7.81
C ILE A 358 -13.80 21.28 -7.87
N PRO A 359 -14.07 19.99 -8.16
CA PRO A 359 -13.03 18.96 -8.21
C PRO A 359 -11.88 19.26 -9.17
N VAL A 360 -12.04 20.17 -10.14
CA VAL A 360 -10.93 20.67 -10.98
C VAL A 360 -9.80 21.28 -10.13
N ILE A 361 -10.12 21.88 -8.98
CA ILE A 361 -9.11 22.42 -8.05
C ILE A 361 -8.27 21.27 -7.48
N SER A 362 -8.91 20.18 -7.05
CA SER A 362 -8.19 18.98 -6.57
C SER A 362 -7.27 18.41 -7.66
N LEU A 363 -7.79 18.25 -8.89
CA LEU A 363 -7.02 17.76 -10.03
C LEU A 363 -5.83 18.66 -10.38
N VAL A 364 -6.02 19.98 -10.43
CA VAL A 364 -4.92 20.95 -10.69
C VAL A 364 -3.89 20.92 -9.57
N PHE A 365 -4.31 20.84 -8.30
CA PHE A 365 -3.38 20.67 -7.19
C PHE A 365 -2.58 19.36 -7.31
N MET A 366 -3.19 18.22 -7.69
CA MET A 366 -2.46 16.97 -7.94
C MET A 366 -1.41 17.12 -9.06
N VAL A 367 -1.79 17.71 -10.21
CA VAL A 367 -0.89 17.93 -11.36
C VAL A 367 0.32 18.80 -10.98
N LEU A 368 0.14 19.78 -10.09
CA LEU A 368 1.22 20.63 -9.61
C LEU A 368 2.03 19.98 -8.48
N LEU A 369 1.40 19.19 -7.60
CA LEU A 369 2.09 18.53 -6.49
C LEU A 369 2.99 17.38 -6.95
N ILE A 370 2.59 16.59 -7.95
CA ILE A 370 3.35 15.40 -8.37
C ILE A 370 4.77 15.76 -8.85
N PRO A 371 4.98 16.72 -9.79
CA PRO A 371 6.31 17.16 -10.16
C PRO A 371 7.06 17.84 -9.01
N LEU A 372 6.37 18.62 -8.16
CA LEU A 372 6.98 19.26 -7.00
C LEU A 372 7.48 18.23 -5.97
N TYR A 373 6.73 17.14 -5.80
CA TYR A 373 7.08 16.03 -4.93
C TYR A 373 8.31 15.29 -5.44
N GLU A 374 8.30 14.83 -6.69
CA GLU A 374 9.43 14.06 -7.25
C GLU A 374 10.70 14.92 -7.47
N LEU A 375 10.57 16.20 -7.83
CA LEU A 375 11.74 17.07 -8.12
C LEU A 375 12.32 17.79 -6.89
N PHE A 376 11.51 18.11 -5.88
CA PHE A 376 11.97 18.84 -4.69
C PHE A 376 11.84 18.03 -3.39
N PHE A 377 10.69 17.38 -3.15
CA PHE A 377 10.50 16.64 -1.90
C PHE A 377 11.34 15.37 -1.84
N VAL A 378 11.33 14.53 -2.87
CA VAL A 378 12.06 13.24 -2.86
C VAL A 378 13.58 13.43 -2.69
N PRO A 379 14.26 14.35 -3.41
CA PRO A 379 15.69 14.60 -3.18
C PRO A 379 16.00 15.18 -1.79
N LEU A 380 15.16 16.10 -1.28
CA LEU A 380 15.31 16.68 0.06
C LEU A 380 15.11 15.62 1.15
N ALA A 381 14.03 14.83 1.05
CA ALA A 381 13.73 13.75 1.97
C ALA A 381 14.83 12.68 1.94
N ARG A 382 15.32 12.28 0.76
CA ARG A 382 16.43 11.32 0.62
C ARG A 382 17.73 11.81 1.26
N LYS A 383 17.99 13.13 1.23
CA LYS A 383 19.13 13.75 1.94
C LYS A 383 18.98 13.72 3.47
N ILE A 384 17.75 13.64 3.98
CA ILE A 384 17.44 13.63 5.43
C ILE A 384 17.29 12.20 5.98
N THR A 385 16.70 11.28 5.21
CA THR A 385 16.35 9.92 5.65
C THR A 385 17.31 8.84 5.14
N GLY A 386 18.17 9.14 4.16
CA GLY A 386 18.98 8.17 3.42
C GLY A 386 18.20 7.24 2.47
N HIS A 387 16.88 7.12 2.64
CA HIS A 387 16.07 6.13 1.95
C HIS A 387 15.90 6.47 0.45
N PRO A 388 16.11 5.52 -0.49
CA PRO A 388 16.04 5.80 -1.94
C PRO A 388 14.74 6.44 -2.46
N ALA A 389 13.60 6.26 -1.77
CA ALA A 389 12.29 6.84 -2.12
C ALA A 389 11.92 8.11 -1.30
N GLY A 390 12.85 8.64 -0.51
CA GLY A 390 12.66 9.80 0.37
C GLY A 390 11.89 9.47 1.66
N ILE A 391 10.68 8.92 1.55
CA ILE A 391 9.84 8.43 2.66
C ILE A 391 9.16 7.12 2.26
N THR A 392 8.85 6.26 3.25
CA THR A 392 8.26 4.93 2.97
C THR A 392 6.82 5.05 2.48
N GLN A 393 6.34 4.07 1.72
CA GLN A 393 4.99 4.07 1.15
C GLN A 393 3.92 4.12 2.27
N LEU A 394 4.14 3.40 3.37
CA LEU A 394 3.24 3.41 4.53
C LEU A 394 3.26 4.77 5.26
N GLN A 395 4.38 5.51 5.23
CA GLN A 395 4.43 6.91 5.71
C GLN A 395 3.64 7.83 4.77
N ARG A 396 3.76 7.69 3.44
CA ARG A 396 2.94 8.43 2.45
C ARG A 396 1.44 8.24 2.73
N VAL A 397 1.00 6.98 2.87
CA VAL A 397 -0.38 6.63 3.25
C VAL A 397 -0.79 7.26 4.60
N GLY A 398 0.08 7.19 5.61
CA GLY A 398 -0.16 7.81 6.91
C GLY A 398 -0.37 9.34 6.87
N VAL A 399 0.36 10.05 6.01
CA VAL A 399 0.20 11.51 5.80
C VAL A 399 -1.17 11.85 5.21
N GLY A 400 -1.60 11.13 4.17
CA GLY A 400 -2.92 11.38 3.56
C GLY A 400 -4.09 11.07 4.50
N LEU A 401 -3.98 10.04 5.37
CA LEU A 401 -4.97 9.80 6.42
C LEU A 401 -5.13 11.01 7.36
N VAL A 402 -4.03 11.67 7.76
CA VAL A 402 -4.08 12.89 8.58
C VAL A 402 -4.67 14.07 7.80
N LEU A 403 -4.23 14.30 6.56
CA LEU A 403 -4.73 15.39 5.72
C LEU A 403 -6.24 15.26 5.44
N SER A 404 -6.77 14.04 5.30
CA SER A 404 -8.21 13.82 5.13
C SER A 404 -9.04 14.25 6.35
N ALA A 405 -8.55 14.01 7.57
CA ALA A 405 -9.19 14.48 8.81
C ALA A 405 -9.16 16.02 8.93
N ILE A 406 -8.08 16.66 8.47
CA ILE A 406 -7.96 18.12 8.39
C ILE A 406 -8.92 18.67 7.33
N SER A 407 -9.07 18.02 6.18
CA SER A 407 -10.05 18.42 5.15
C SER A 407 -11.48 18.38 5.68
N MET A 408 -11.89 17.31 6.37
CA MET A 408 -13.24 17.22 6.95
C MET A 408 -13.46 18.24 8.09
N THR A 409 -12.40 18.56 8.85
CA THR A 409 -12.39 19.65 9.84
C THR A 409 -12.64 21.01 9.16
N VAL A 410 -11.95 21.30 8.06
CA VAL A 410 -12.16 22.54 7.28
C VAL A 410 -13.57 22.58 6.68
N ALA A 411 -14.07 21.47 6.13
CA ALA A 411 -15.44 21.38 5.62
C ALA A 411 -16.50 21.67 6.71
N GLY A 412 -16.29 21.15 7.93
CA GLY A 412 -17.12 21.46 9.10
C GLY A 412 -17.16 22.96 9.42
N PHE A 413 -16.02 23.66 9.37
CA PHE A 413 -15.97 25.12 9.55
C PHE A 413 -16.62 25.90 8.39
N VAL A 414 -16.38 25.50 7.14
CA VAL A 414 -16.99 26.13 5.95
C VAL A 414 -18.51 26.01 5.99
N GLU A 415 -19.04 24.85 6.38
CA GLU A 415 -20.50 24.66 6.49
C GLU A 415 -21.12 25.49 7.62
N VAL A 416 -20.48 25.57 8.79
CA VAL A 416 -20.92 26.47 9.87
C VAL A 416 -20.97 27.92 9.37
N LYS A 417 -19.98 28.36 8.58
CA LYS A 417 -19.97 29.71 7.99
C LYS A 417 -21.08 29.89 6.95
N ARG A 418 -21.24 28.94 6.02
CA ARG A 418 -22.27 28.98 4.96
C ARG A 418 -23.68 29.09 5.57
N ARG A 419 -24.02 28.16 6.46
CA ARG A 419 -25.34 28.06 7.09
C ARG A 419 -25.67 29.28 7.96
N ASN A 420 -24.70 29.75 8.76
CA ASN A 420 -24.90 30.94 9.59
C ASN A 420 -25.09 32.21 8.76
N GLN A 421 -24.45 32.33 7.59
CA GLN A 421 -24.69 33.43 6.65
C GLN A 421 -26.06 33.32 6.00
N SER A 422 -26.43 32.12 5.50
CA SER A 422 -27.69 31.87 4.81
C SER A 422 -28.90 32.19 5.71
N ILE A 423 -28.89 31.70 6.95
CA ILE A 423 -29.96 31.95 7.93
C ILE A 423 -30.05 33.45 8.31
N LYS A 424 -28.92 34.14 8.47
CA LYS A 424 -28.91 35.58 8.81
C LYS A 424 -29.36 36.50 7.68
N SER A 425 -29.14 36.10 6.43
CA SER A 425 -29.48 36.88 5.24
C SER A 425 -30.73 36.37 4.52
N ASN A 426 -31.48 35.43 5.12
CA ASN A 426 -32.63 34.78 4.49
C ASN A 426 -32.35 34.29 3.04
N LYS A 427 -31.16 33.74 2.83
CA LYS A 427 -30.60 33.29 1.53
C LYS A 427 -30.26 34.39 0.51
N GLU A 428 -30.41 35.68 0.83
CA GLU A 428 -30.15 36.80 -0.09
C GLU A 428 -28.66 37.09 -0.31
N HIS A 429 -27.78 36.74 0.66
CA HIS A 429 -26.34 36.99 0.59
C HIS A 429 -25.52 35.71 0.86
N PRO A 430 -25.58 34.70 -0.05
CA PRO A 430 -24.80 33.48 0.06
C PRO A 430 -23.29 33.76 0.05
N ILE A 431 -22.50 32.91 0.73
CA ILE A 431 -21.04 33.02 0.68
C ILE A 431 -20.52 32.54 -0.68
N SER A 432 -19.40 33.11 -1.13
CA SER A 432 -18.74 32.72 -2.37
C SER A 432 -18.32 31.24 -2.36
N PHE A 433 -18.64 30.54 -3.44
CA PHE A 433 -18.31 29.15 -3.76
C PHE A 433 -16.85 28.77 -3.47
N PHE A 434 -15.92 29.71 -3.68
CA PHE A 434 -14.48 29.49 -3.50
C PHE A 434 -14.05 29.18 -2.05
N TRP A 435 -14.91 29.35 -1.04
CA TRP A 435 -14.65 28.83 0.31
C TRP A 435 -14.51 27.30 0.36
N LEU A 436 -15.04 26.57 -0.62
CA LEU A 436 -14.84 25.12 -0.74
C LEU A 436 -13.44 24.76 -1.28
N SER A 437 -12.69 25.69 -1.90
CA SER A 437 -11.37 25.37 -2.46
C SER A 437 -10.39 24.81 -1.42
N PHE A 438 -10.47 25.29 -0.17
CA PHE A 438 -9.61 24.84 0.93
C PHE A 438 -9.76 23.35 1.24
N GLN A 439 -11.00 22.84 1.35
CA GLN A 439 -11.24 21.41 1.61
C GLN A 439 -10.80 20.56 0.40
N TYR A 440 -11.13 20.95 -0.84
CA TYR A 440 -10.75 20.19 -2.02
C TYR A 440 -9.23 20.20 -2.28
N ALA A 441 -8.52 21.30 -1.98
CA ALA A 441 -7.06 21.36 -2.12
C ALA A 441 -6.35 20.52 -1.05
N ILE A 442 -6.76 20.60 0.22
CA ILE A 442 -6.21 19.76 1.30
C ILE A 442 -6.48 18.28 1.01
N PHE A 443 -7.67 17.95 0.50
CA PHE A 443 -7.99 16.58 0.14
C PHE A 443 -7.24 16.10 -1.12
N GLY A 444 -7.04 16.95 -2.13
CA GLY A 444 -6.26 16.60 -3.32
C GLY A 444 -4.81 16.25 -2.98
N MET A 445 -4.22 16.95 -2.00
CA MET A 445 -2.93 16.54 -1.42
C MET A 445 -3.05 15.22 -0.66
N ALA A 446 -4.09 15.03 0.16
CA ALA A 446 -4.32 13.80 0.93
C ALA A 446 -4.37 12.56 0.03
N ASP A 447 -5.17 12.64 -1.04
CA ASP A 447 -5.40 11.57 -2.01
C ASP A 447 -4.17 11.31 -2.89
N MET A 448 -3.42 12.36 -3.29
CA MET A 448 -2.11 12.18 -3.96
C MET A 448 -1.15 11.34 -3.11
N PHE A 449 -1.01 11.63 -1.81
CA PHE A 449 -0.11 10.88 -0.93
C PHE A 449 -0.55 9.43 -0.69
N THR A 450 -1.85 9.15 -0.65
CA THR A 450 -2.39 7.82 -0.34
C THR A 450 -2.63 6.96 -1.57
N LEU A 451 -3.27 7.48 -2.62
CA LEU A 451 -3.56 6.72 -3.84
C LEU A 451 -2.26 6.24 -4.51
N VAL A 452 -1.28 7.14 -4.66
CA VAL A 452 0.04 6.79 -5.21
C VAL A 452 0.78 5.85 -4.25
N GLY A 453 0.76 6.12 -2.94
CA GLY A 453 1.41 5.28 -1.93
C GLY A 453 0.85 3.85 -1.86
N LEU A 454 -0.47 3.68 -2.01
CA LEU A 454 -1.14 2.38 -2.06
C LEU A 454 -0.83 1.62 -3.34
N MET A 455 -0.91 2.27 -4.50
CA MET A 455 -0.57 1.64 -5.78
C MET A 455 0.89 1.19 -5.80
N GLU A 456 1.82 2.04 -5.34
CA GLU A 456 3.24 1.71 -5.26
C GLU A 456 3.51 0.56 -4.28
N PHE A 457 2.88 0.57 -3.10
CA PHE A 457 2.99 -0.48 -2.09
C PHE A 457 2.44 -1.81 -2.59
N PHE A 458 1.17 -1.85 -3.00
CA PHE A 458 0.53 -3.08 -3.46
C PHE A 458 1.23 -3.66 -4.70
N TYR A 459 1.73 -2.83 -5.63
CA TYR A 459 2.46 -3.33 -6.80
C TYR A 459 3.83 -3.94 -6.44
N LYS A 460 4.57 -3.35 -5.48
CA LYS A 460 5.88 -3.86 -5.05
C LYS A 460 5.80 -5.12 -4.19
N GLU A 461 4.79 -5.20 -3.33
CA GLU A 461 4.59 -6.28 -2.37
C GLU A 461 3.80 -7.47 -2.96
N ALA A 462 3.21 -7.33 -4.15
CA ALA A 462 2.46 -8.42 -4.78
C ALA A 462 3.39 -9.44 -5.46
N PRO A 463 3.08 -10.75 -5.36
CA PRO A 463 3.78 -11.77 -6.12
C PRO A 463 3.56 -11.56 -7.62
N ALA A 464 4.54 -11.96 -8.45
CA ALA A 464 4.58 -11.63 -9.88
C ALA A 464 3.32 -12.09 -10.65
N SER A 465 2.79 -13.26 -10.28
CA SER A 465 1.53 -13.85 -10.75
C SER A 465 0.30 -12.97 -10.51
N MET A 466 0.30 -12.14 -9.47
CA MET A 466 -0.88 -11.40 -8.98
C MET A 466 -0.80 -9.88 -9.18
N LYS A 467 0.18 -9.36 -9.93
CA LYS A 467 0.33 -7.91 -10.22
C LYS A 467 -0.97 -7.26 -10.72
N ALA A 468 -1.71 -7.91 -11.63
CA ALA A 468 -2.97 -7.40 -12.15
C ALA A 468 -4.06 -7.28 -11.06
N LEU A 469 -4.31 -8.37 -10.32
CA LEU A 469 -5.18 -8.39 -9.14
C LEU A 469 -4.80 -7.30 -8.13
N SER A 470 -3.49 -7.09 -7.91
CA SER A 470 -2.98 -6.11 -6.96
C SER A 470 -3.45 -4.68 -7.26
N THR A 471 -3.40 -4.25 -8.53
CA THR A 471 -3.93 -2.92 -8.92
C THR A 471 -5.43 -2.75 -8.61
N SER A 472 -6.19 -3.84 -8.60
CA SER A 472 -7.62 -3.84 -8.26
C SER A 472 -7.90 -3.73 -6.75
N PHE A 473 -6.93 -3.93 -5.84
CA PHE A 473 -7.15 -3.68 -4.41
C PHE A 473 -7.39 -2.21 -4.09
N THR A 474 -6.78 -1.29 -4.83
CA THR A 474 -7.05 0.15 -4.72
C THR A 474 -8.51 0.45 -5.11
N GLY A 475 -9.01 -0.18 -6.18
CA GLY A 475 -10.43 -0.15 -6.56
C GLY A 475 -11.35 -0.73 -5.48
N LEU A 476 -10.98 -1.86 -4.87
CA LEU A 476 -11.74 -2.45 -3.76
C LEU A 476 -11.80 -1.52 -2.53
N SER A 477 -10.70 -0.85 -2.17
CA SER A 477 -10.71 0.12 -1.06
C SER A 477 -11.61 1.32 -1.35
N LEU A 478 -11.59 1.82 -2.60
CA LEU A 478 -12.50 2.88 -3.04
C LEU A 478 -13.96 2.41 -2.93
N SER A 479 -14.29 1.27 -3.55
CA SER A 479 -15.61 0.62 -3.48
C SER A 479 -16.15 0.51 -2.06
N LEU A 480 -15.35 -0.03 -1.13
CA LEU A 480 -15.73 -0.18 0.27
C LEU A 480 -15.92 1.17 0.99
N GLY A 481 -15.17 2.21 0.61
CA GLY A 481 -15.36 3.58 1.10
C GLY A 481 -16.67 4.21 0.63
N TYR A 482 -17.01 4.06 -0.66
CA TYR A 482 -18.28 4.54 -1.21
C TYR A 482 -19.49 3.84 -0.57
N PHE A 483 -19.45 2.51 -0.39
CA PHE A 483 -20.51 1.81 0.35
C PHE A 483 -20.53 2.17 1.85
N SER A 484 -19.37 2.40 2.48
CA SER A 484 -19.29 2.92 3.85
C SER A 484 -19.96 4.29 3.99
N SER A 485 -19.86 5.18 2.99
CA SER A 485 -20.60 6.44 2.96
C SER A 485 -22.10 6.21 3.05
N THR A 486 -22.66 5.37 2.16
CA THR A 486 -24.10 5.03 2.16
C THR A 486 -24.54 4.45 3.51
N ILE A 487 -23.72 3.58 4.11
CA ILE A 487 -24.00 2.96 5.41
C ILE A 487 -23.97 4.00 6.54
N ILE A 488 -22.98 4.89 6.56
CA ILE A 488 -22.81 5.91 7.60
C ILE A 488 -23.91 6.97 7.54
N VAL A 489 -24.27 7.47 6.36
CA VAL A 489 -25.40 8.41 6.16
C VAL A 489 -26.70 7.81 6.71
N ASN A 490 -27.01 6.56 6.34
CA ASN A 490 -28.23 5.88 6.78
C ASN A 490 -28.23 5.55 8.28
N ILE A 491 -27.10 5.14 8.86
CA ILE A 491 -26.98 4.90 10.31
C ILE A 491 -27.14 6.20 11.10
N ILE A 492 -26.47 7.29 10.68
CA ILE A 492 -26.58 8.59 11.35
C ILE A 492 -28.02 9.06 11.32
N ASN A 493 -28.67 9.08 10.15
CA ASN A 493 -30.07 9.48 10.04
C ASN A 493 -31.04 8.59 10.85
N ALA A 494 -30.81 7.27 10.90
CA ALA A 494 -31.63 6.36 11.70
C ALA A 494 -31.46 6.57 13.22
N ILE A 495 -30.26 6.93 13.68
CA ILE A 495 -29.98 7.26 15.10
C ILE A 495 -30.54 8.64 15.44
N THR A 496 -30.20 9.67 14.67
CA THR A 496 -30.57 11.06 14.98
C THR A 496 -32.08 11.25 14.92
N LYS A 497 -32.78 10.58 14.00
CA LYS A 497 -34.26 10.56 13.94
C LYS A 497 -34.93 9.98 15.19
N ARG A 498 -34.22 9.17 15.99
CA ARG A 498 -34.70 8.64 17.29
C ARG A 498 -34.32 9.51 18.48
N VAL A 499 -33.26 10.31 18.36
CA VAL A 499 -32.67 11.11 19.46
C VAL A 499 -33.13 12.56 19.44
N THR A 500 -33.40 13.15 18.26
CA THR A 500 -33.86 14.54 18.16
C THR A 500 -35.34 14.66 18.60
N PRO A 501 -35.71 15.69 19.37
CA PRO A 501 -37.11 15.90 19.77
C PRO A 501 -38.03 16.18 18.56
N ILE A 502 -37.46 16.69 17.47
CA ILE A 502 -38.14 16.99 16.20
C ILE A 502 -38.38 15.71 15.36
N LYS A 503 -37.80 14.56 15.73
CA LYS A 503 -37.87 13.28 15.00
C LYS A 503 -37.40 13.39 13.54
N GLN A 504 -36.33 14.16 13.33
CA GLN A 504 -35.68 14.39 12.03
C GLN A 504 -34.20 13.96 12.06
N GLY A 505 -33.66 13.68 10.87
CA GLY A 505 -32.26 13.28 10.66
C GLY A 505 -31.27 14.43 10.90
N TRP A 506 -29.97 14.17 10.72
CA TRP A 506 -29.03 15.28 10.45
C TRP A 506 -29.07 15.71 8.98
N LEU A 507 -29.46 14.80 8.07
CA LEU A 507 -29.50 15.02 6.62
C LEU A 507 -30.88 14.54 6.12
N HIS A 508 -31.76 15.44 5.68
CA HIS A 508 -33.11 15.11 5.23
C HIS A 508 -33.66 16.11 4.21
N GLY A 509 -34.54 15.65 3.31
CA GLY A 509 -35.33 16.55 2.47
C GLY A 509 -34.52 17.36 1.46
N TYR A 510 -35.12 18.44 0.98
CA TYR A 510 -34.62 19.21 -0.17
C TYR A 510 -33.88 20.50 0.18
N ASP A 511 -33.93 20.99 1.43
CA ASP A 511 -33.25 22.22 1.85
C ASP A 511 -32.04 21.92 2.75
N LEU A 512 -30.87 22.37 2.31
CA LEU A 512 -29.61 22.16 3.03
C LEU A 512 -29.54 22.99 4.32
N ASP A 513 -30.23 24.14 4.41
CA ASP A 513 -30.13 25.01 5.59
C ASP A 513 -30.90 24.46 6.80
N SER A 514 -31.91 23.62 6.59
CA SER A 514 -32.50 22.81 7.67
C SER A 514 -31.55 21.71 8.18
N ASN A 515 -30.64 21.24 7.33
CA ASN A 515 -29.76 20.11 7.65
C ASN A 515 -28.55 20.50 8.50
N ASN A 516 -28.00 19.52 9.20
CA ASN A 516 -26.87 19.66 10.12
C ASN A 516 -25.61 19.02 9.53
N LEU A 517 -25.33 19.33 8.25
CA LEU A 517 -24.20 18.79 7.48
C LEU A 517 -22.85 19.06 8.17
N ASN A 518 -22.73 20.18 8.89
CA ASN A 518 -21.57 20.47 9.73
C ASN A 518 -21.30 19.36 10.75
N LEU A 519 -22.32 18.85 11.46
CA LEU A 519 -22.17 17.77 12.45
C LEU A 519 -21.72 16.45 11.81
N PHE A 520 -22.15 16.20 10.58
CA PHE A 520 -21.74 15.05 9.79
C PHE A 520 -20.26 15.14 9.36
N TYR A 521 -19.80 16.30 8.89
CA TYR A 521 -18.36 16.54 8.63
C TYR A 521 -17.51 16.44 9.90
N TRP A 522 -17.99 16.96 11.05
CA TRP A 522 -17.31 16.80 12.35
C TRP A 522 -17.20 15.32 12.77
N PHE A 523 -18.25 14.53 12.57
CA PHE A 523 -18.23 13.09 12.81
C PHE A 523 -17.17 12.38 11.95
N LEU A 524 -17.10 12.70 10.64
CA LEU A 524 -16.12 12.09 9.74
C LEU A 524 -14.67 12.51 10.05
N ALA A 525 -14.44 13.74 10.50
CA ALA A 525 -13.13 14.19 11.00
C ALA A 525 -12.69 13.36 12.22
N ILE A 526 -13.57 13.19 13.22
CA ILE A 526 -13.31 12.37 14.41
C ILE A 526 -13.07 10.90 14.03
N LEU A 527 -13.89 10.34 13.14
CA LEU A 527 -13.75 8.96 12.66
C LEU A 527 -12.42 8.74 11.92
N SER A 528 -11.97 9.72 11.14
CA SER A 528 -10.68 9.71 10.44
C SER A 528 -9.49 9.76 11.42
N CYS A 529 -9.57 10.58 12.46
CA CYS A 529 -8.57 10.60 13.54
C CYS A 529 -8.50 9.27 14.30
N LEU A 530 -9.65 8.68 14.67
CA LEU A 530 -9.72 7.38 15.32
C LEU A 530 -9.16 6.26 14.43
N ASN A 531 -9.47 6.30 13.14
CA ASN A 531 -8.92 5.39 12.14
C ASN A 531 -7.39 5.47 12.04
N PHE A 532 -6.82 6.68 11.96
CA PHE A 532 -5.36 6.89 11.94
C PHE A 532 -4.66 6.42 13.23
N ILE A 533 -5.30 6.58 14.39
CA ILE A 533 -4.79 6.04 15.67
C ILE A 533 -4.83 4.51 15.66
N SER A 534 -5.87 3.91 15.09
CA SER A 534 -6.04 2.45 14.97
C SER A 534 -5.13 1.81 13.91
N SER A 535 -4.79 2.53 12.85
CA SER A 535 -3.95 2.06 11.74
C SER A 535 -2.44 2.15 12.02
N ARG A 536 -2.02 2.92 13.03
CA ARG A 536 -0.63 2.89 13.51
C ARG A 536 -0.30 1.48 14.03
N PRO A 537 0.83 0.88 13.60
CA PRO A 537 1.35 -0.34 14.22
C PRO A 537 1.65 -0.10 15.70
N HIS A 538 0.72 -0.48 16.57
CA HIS A 538 1.01 -0.61 17.99
C HIS A 538 1.93 -1.82 18.16
N GLY A 539 3.22 -1.54 18.36
CA GLY A 539 4.22 -2.55 18.67
C GLY A 539 3.72 -3.52 19.73
N THR A 540 4.06 -4.80 19.55
CA THR A 540 3.59 -5.99 20.31
C THR A 540 2.17 -6.54 20.02
N ASN A 541 1.16 -5.76 19.61
CA ASN A 541 -0.24 -6.23 19.75
C ASN A 541 -1.03 -6.63 18.47
N THR A 542 -0.48 -6.49 17.26
CA THR A 542 -1.17 -6.93 16.02
C THR A 542 -1.45 -8.43 15.99
N LYS A 543 -0.49 -9.25 16.46
CA LYS A 543 -0.63 -10.72 16.56
C LYS A 543 -1.83 -11.12 17.45
N GLN A 544 -2.01 -10.49 18.61
CA GLN A 544 -3.13 -10.76 19.52
C GLN A 544 -4.47 -10.29 18.96
N ARG A 545 -4.57 -9.09 18.37
CA ARG A 545 -5.82 -8.59 17.78
C ARG A 545 -6.31 -9.48 16.63
N MET A 546 -5.43 -9.96 15.74
CA MET A 546 -5.82 -10.91 14.69
C MET A 546 -6.17 -12.30 15.24
N GLN A 547 -5.49 -12.79 16.28
CA GLN A 547 -5.90 -14.03 16.95
C GLN A 547 -7.32 -13.91 17.54
N ILE A 548 -7.66 -12.78 18.18
CA ILE A 548 -9.01 -12.51 18.69
C ILE A 548 -10.03 -12.44 17.54
N LEU A 549 -9.69 -11.79 16.43
CA LEU A 549 -10.56 -11.74 15.24
C LEU A 549 -10.79 -13.15 14.68
N SER A 550 -9.75 -13.98 14.54
CA SER A 550 -9.85 -15.38 14.10
C SER A 550 -10.65 -16.26 15.07
N ARG A 551 -10.67 -15.95 16.37
CA ARG A 551 -11.54 -16.63 17.37
C ARG A 551 -12.99 -16.19 17.21
N LYS A 552 -13.27 -14.91 16.98
CA LYS A 552 -14.62 -14.41 16.66
C LYS A 552 -15.14 -14.93 15.32
N LEU A 553 -14.27 -15.07 14.31
CA LEU A 553 -14.61 -15.63 13.00
C LEU A 553 -14.89 -17.13 13.10
N ARG A 554 -14.05 -17.90 13.82
CA ARG A 554 -14.32 -19.31 14.19
C ARG A 554 -15.70 -19.48 14.84
N LEU A 555 -16.02 -18.64 15.82
CA LEU A 555 -17.31 -18.70 16.51
C LEU A 555 -18.50 -18.39 15.58
N ARG A 556 -18.40 -17.38 14.70
CA ARG A 556 -19.48 -17.04 13.74
C ARG A 556 -19.63 -18.06 12.61
N ILE A 557 -18.55 -18.48 11.97
CA ILE A 557 -18.59 -19.45 10.87
C ILE A 557 -19.04 -20.82 11.38
N GLY A 558 -18.57 -21.25 12.56
CA GLY A 558 -19.06 -22.45 13.23
C GLY A 558 -20.57 -22.40 13.53
N TRP A 559 -21.08 -21.24 13.94
CA TRP A 559 -22.53 -21.04 14.14
C TRP A 559 -23.34 -21.13 12.84
N ILE A 560 -22.80 -20.64 11.72
CA ILE A 560 -23.46 -20.68 10.42
C ILE A 560 -23.47 -22.11 9.85
N ALA A 561 -22.34 -22.81 9.90
CA ALA A 561 -22.24 -24.20 9.46
C ALA A 561 -23.13 -25.14 10.29
N CYS A 562 -23.14 -24.98 11.62
CA CYS A 562 -24.00 -25.75 12.51
C CYS A 562 -25.51 -25.50 12.27
N ARG A 563 -25.89 -24.39 11.63
CA ARG A 563 -27.27 -24.07 11.27
C ARG A 563 -27.76 -24.72 9.96
N GLN A 564 -26.86 -25.27 9.14
CA GLN A 564 -27.22 -26.06 7.95
C GLN A 564 -27.05 -27.58 8.16
N GLY A 565 -26.21 -28.01 9.11
CA GLY A 565 -26.04 -29.42 9.50
C GLY A 565 -27.12 -29.93 10.46
N GLY A 566 -28.28 -30.33 9.95
CA GLY A 566 -29.41 -30.78 10.78
C GLY A 566 -29.24 -32.13 11.49
N LYS A 567 -28.56 -32.16 12.65
CA LYS A 567 -28.70 -33.20 13.71
C LYS A 567 -28.08 -32.72 15.03
N ALA A 568 -28.84 -32.75 16.12
CA ALA A 568 -28.37 -32.31 17.44
C ALA A 568 -27.51 -33.41 18.13
N PRO A 569 -26.32 -33.09 18.67
CA PRO A 569 -25.49 -34.06 19.39
C PRO A 569 -26.02 -34.33 20.81
N SER A 570 -25.87 -35.57 21.27
CA SER A 570 -26.34 -36.04 22.58
C SER A 570 -25.44 -35.61 23.75
N ARG A 571 -25.96 -35.70 24.98
CA ARG A 571 -25.37 -35.15 26.23
C ARG A 571 -24.01 -35.73 26.68
N VAL A 572 -23.38 -36.60 25.89
CA VAL A 572 -22.10 -37.27 26.25
C VAL A 572 -20.88 -36.36 26.07
N TRP A 573 -20.91 -35.44 25.10
CA TRP A 573 -19.72 -34.66 24.68
C TRP A 573 -19.15 -33.71 25.76
N LEU A 574 -19.95 -33.31 26.76
CA LEU A 574 -19.53 -32.32 27.75
C LEU A 574 -18.63 -32.85 28.88
N ARG A 575 -18.46 -34.18 29.03
CA ARG A 575 -17.60 -34.77 30.08
C ARG A 575 -16.17 -35.08 29.64
N ALA A 576 -15.88 -35.08 28.34
CA ALA A 576 -14.58 -35.51 27.79
C ALA A 576 -13.44 -34.49 27.90
N GLN A 577 -13.71 -33.24 28.31
CA GLN A 577 -12.73 -32.14 28.38
C GLN A 577 -12.21 -31.83 29.79
N VAL A 578 -12.67 -32.55 30.83
CA VAL A 578 -12.34 -32.26 32.24
C VAL A 578 -11.22 -33.16 32.80
N GLN A 579 -10.79 -34.20 32.07
CA GLN A 579 -9.70 -35.09 32.51
C GLN A 579 -8.75 -35.51 31.38
N LYS A 580 -7.60 -34.82 31.26
CA LYS A 580 -6.27 -35.45 31.23
C LYS A 580 -5.12 -34.44 31.24
N LYS A 581 -4.05 -34.81 31.96
CA LYS A 581 -2.70 -34.22 32.00
C LYS A 581 -2.59 -32.72 32.36
N ALA A 582 -2.54 -32.46 33.66
CA ALA A 582 -1.48 -31.59 34.17
C ALA A 582 -0.14 -32.35 34.10
N TYR A 583 0.97 -31.64 33.83
CA TYR A 583 2.33 -32.04 34.20
C TYR A 583 3.12 -30.79 34.59
N PHE A 584 4.07 -30.96 35.52
CA PHE A 584 4.81 -29.88 36.17
C PHE A 584 5.83 -29.19 35.25
N TRP A 585 6.10 -27.92 35.53
CA TRP A 585 7.45 -27.49 35.95
C TRP A 585 7.35 -26.42 37.04
N ARG A 586 8.34 -26.40 37.96
CA ARG A 586 8.41 -25.44 39.09
C ARG A 586 9.06 -24.13 38.65
N MET A 587 8.64 -23.03 39.27
CA MET A 587 9.48 -21.87 39.55
C MET A 587 9.39 -21.53 41.06
N PRO A 588 10.42 -20.93 41.66
CA PRO A 588 10.50 -20.72 43.11
C PRO A 588 9.64 -19.55 43.62
N GLU A 589 9.32 -19.59 44.90
CA GLU A 589 8.58 -18.55 45.62
C GLU A 589 9.51 -17.39 46.02
N VAL A 590 9.10 -16.16 45.71
CA VAL A 590 9.44 -14.95 46.47
C VAL A 590 8.15 -14.10 46.53
N GLY A 591 7.86 -13.47 47.67
CA GLY A 591 6.64 -12.67 47.86
C GLY A 591 6.59 -11.39 46.99
N GLY A 592 5.46 -10.69 46.87
CA GLY A 592 4.16 -10.94 47.52
C GLY A 592 3.62 -9.69 48.23
N GLU A 593 3.05 -8.74 47.46
CA GLU A 593 2.36 -7.54 47.96
C GLU A 593 1.59 -6.87 46.79
N MET A 594 0.42 -7.39 46.37
CA MET A 594 -0.62 -6.63 45.60
C MET A 594 -1.92 -7.44 45.33
N SER A 595 -2.62 -7.88 46.38
CA SER A 595 -3.90 -8.64 46.24
C SER A 595 -5.07 -8.05 47.03
N LYS A 596 -5.13 -6.72 47.19
CA LYS A 596 -6.17 -6.02 47.98
C LYS A 596 -6.77 -4.75 47.35
N ALA A 597 -6.65 -4.58 46.02
CA ALA A 597 -7.07 -3.35 45.33
C ALA A 597 -8.22 -3.48 44.30
N ILE A 598 -8.62 -4.69 43.89
CA ILE A 598 -9.58 -4.89 42.77
C ILE A 598 -10.77 -5.81 43.12
N ILE A 599 -11.36 -5.65 44.31
CA ILE A 599 -12.71 -6.18 44.62
C ILE A 599 -13.55 -5.12 45.37
N THR A 600 -13.46 -3.83 44.98
CA THR A 600 -14.21 -2.75 45.65
C THR A 600 -14.66 -1.60 44.73
N LEU A 601 -14.87 -1.86 43.43
CA LEU A 601 -15.42 -0.84 42.50
C LEU A 601 -16.49 -1.36 41.51
N GLY A 602 -17.15 -2.48 41.84
CA GLY A 602 -18.16 -3.11 40.98
C GLY A 602 -19.63 -2.94 41.38
N ALA A 603 -19.93 -2.21 42.47
CA ALA A 603 -21.22 -2.34 43.18
C ALA A 603 -21.89 -1.02 43.62
N ARG A 604 -21.53 0.14 43.06
CA ARG A 604 -22.25 1.42 43.30
C ARG A 604 -22.23 2.35 42.09
N LEU A 605 -23.23 2.24 41.20
CA LEU A 605 -23.75 3.32 40.33
C LEU A 605 -24.93 2.83 39.47
N ALA A 606 -26.06 2.50 40.10
CA ALA A 606 -27.25 1.98 39.39
C ALA A 606 -28.62 2.46 39.94
N THR A 607 -28.66 3.47 40.82
CA THR A 607 -29.93 4.03 41.36
C THR A 607 -29.81 5.51 41.70
N ALA A 608 -30.20 6.38 40.77
CA ALA A 608 -30.68 7.75 41.03
C ALA A 608 -31.44 8.27 39.79
N ARG A 609 -32.76 8.44 39.90
CA ARG A 609 -33.58 9.19 38.93
C ARG A 609 -33.98 10.54 39.55
N HIS A 610 -34.42 11.46 38.69
CA HIS A 610 -35.06 12.75 39.01
C HIS A 610 -34.17 13.80 39.71
N LEU A 611 -33.66 14.75 38.92
CA LEU A 611 -34.03 16.18 39.03
C LEU A 611 -33.33 17.00 37.93
N LEU A 612 -34.09 17.50 36.95
CA LEU A 612 -33.71 18.66 36.15
C LEU A 612 -34.94 19.21 35.42
N VAL A 613 -35.35 20.42 35.81
CA VAL A 613 -36.54 21.14 35.31
C VAL A 613 -36.14 22.59 35.12
N ILE A 614 -36.31 23.11 33.90
CA ILE A 614 -36.39 24.54 33.50
C ILE A 614 -35.27 25.48 34.01
N ALA A 615 -34.46 26.04 33.08
CA ALA A 615 -34.19 27.48 33.01
C ALA A 615 -33.40 27.91 31.76
N SER A 616 -33.90 28.95 31.08
CA SER A 616 -33.25 29.87 30.14
C SER A 616 -34.25 31.02 29.88
N PRO A 617 -33.89 32.26 29.46
CA PRO A 617 -32.57 32.79 29.08
C PRO A 617 -32.21 34.13 29.79
N ASN A 618 -31.32 34.93 29.20
CA ASN A 618 -31.08 36.38 29.42
C ASN A 618 -30.40 36.82 30.75
N ASN A 619 -29.69 37.96 30.87
CA ASN A 619 -28.90 38.84 29.95
C ASN A 619 -28.15 39.89 30.84
N ILE A 620 -27.29 40.78 30.29
CA ILE A 620 -26.89 42.12 30.87
C ILE A 620 -25.99 42.09 32.14
N ILE A 621 -24.98 42.96 32.41
CA ILE A 621 -24.16 43.95 31.66
C ILE A 621 -22.89 44.35 32.50
N ASN A 622 -21.88 45.01 31.90
CA ASN A 622 -20.71 45.70 32.51
C ASN A 622 -19.59 44.85 33.16
N ASN A 623 -18.31 45.27 33.22
CA ASN A 623 -17.71 46.58 32.89
C ASN A 623 -16.26 46.53 32.30
N ALA A 624 -15.81 47.69 31.78
CA ALA A 624 -14.47 48.12 31.26
C ALA A 624 -13.18 47.34 31.70
N ALA A 625 -12.21 47.02 30.81
CA ALA A 625 -11.06 47.83 30.31
C ALA A 625 -9.93 48.09 31.36
N THR A 626 -8.62 48.28 31.08
CA THR A 626 -7.93 48.88 29.91
C THR A 626 -6.39 48.55 29.90
N THR A 627 -5.67 48.88 28.80
CA THR A 627 -4.25 49.32 28.74
C THR A 627 -3.05 48.33 28.73
N THR A 628 -2.55 48.13 27.50
CA THR A 628 -1.17 48.11 26.93
C THR A 628 0.10 48.44 27.77
N ARG A 629 1.25 47.92 27.30
CA ARG A 629 2.69 48.14 27.67
C ARG A 629 3.21 47.22 28.79
N ALA A 630 4.37 46.54 28.76
CA ALA A 630 5.68 46.65 28.07
C ALA A 630 6.80 47.30 28.91
N LEU A 631 8.02 46.73 28.82
CA LEU A 631 9.27 47.02 29.59
C LEU A 631 9.23 46.62 31.08
N SER A 632 10.33 46.24 31.77
CA SER A 632 11.60 45.53 31.47
C SER A 632 12.48 45.46 32.74
N PHE A 633 13.48 44.55 32.80
CA PHE A 633 14.58 44.46 33.82
C PHE A 633 14.21 43.93 35.24
N SER A 634 15.12 43.33 36.02
CA SER A 634 16.57 42.99 35.86
C SER A 634 17.01 41.81 36.75
N HIS A 635 18.11 41.12 36.38
CA HIS A 635 19.15 40.42 37.19
C HIS A 635 19.64 39.14 36.45
N PHE A 636 20.92 38.73 36.44
CA PHE A 636 22.19 39.31 36.95
C PHE A 636 23.35 38.91 35.98
N TYR A 637 24.45 39.67 35.95
CA TYR A 637 25.69 39.45 35.14
C TYR A 637 26.90 39.34 36.10
N PRO A 638 28.10 38.78 35.77
CA PRO A 638 28.92 39.27 34.65
C PRO A 638 29.88 38.29 33.90
N THR A 639 30.47 38.88 32.85
CA THR A 639 31.68 38.58 32.04
C THR A 639 32.96 38.13 32.81
N LYS A 640 34.06 37.60 32.23
CA LYS A 640 34.80 37.95 30.97
C LYS A 640 35.62 36.79 30.34
N THR A 641 36.07 37.02 29.10
CA THR A 641 37.12 36.31 28.34
C THR A 641 38.57 36.67 28.76
N THR A 642 39.59 35.99 28.21
CA THR A 642 40.69 36.50 27.30
C THR A 642 41.85 35.47 27.24
N THR A 643 42.50 35.21 26.09
CA THR A 643 43.90 35.67 25.80
C THR A 643 44.37 35.44 24.34
N SER A 644 45.33 36.30 23.97
CA SER A 644 46.28 36.41 22.83
C SER A 644 46.85 35.16 22.12
N ALA A 645 47.63 35.23 21.01
CA ALA A 645 47.79 36.18 19.88
C ALA A 645 49.00 35.76 18.98
N THR A 646 49.10 36.32 17.76
CA THR A 646 50.33 36.50 16.92
C THR A 646 50.98 35.30 16.18
N THR A 647 51.79 35.65 15.16
CA THR A 647 52.35 34.81 14.07
C THR A 647 53.88 34.63 14.12
N ARG A 648 54.43 33.53 13.54
CA ARG A 648 55.71 33.50 12.78
C ARG A 648 56.00 32.16 12.07
N THR A 649 57.05 32.12 11.25
CA THR A 649 57.44 31.00 10.34
C THR A 649 58.90 30.50 10.61
N PRO A 650 59.72 29.90 9.70
CA PRO A 650 60.54 28.67 9.95
C PRO A 650 62.08 29.01 10.03
N PRO A 651 63.14 28.18 9.68
CA PRO A 651 63.21 26.80 9.13
C PRO A 651 64.43 25.86 9.51
N LEU A 652 64.42 24.63 8.94
CA LEU A 652 65.58 23.83 8.40
C LEU A 652 66.57 23.02 9.28
N PHE A 653 67.23 22.05 8.60
CA PHE A 653 68.34 21.10 8.95
C PHE A 653 68.14 20.14 10.16
N ALA A 654 68.35 18.81 10.14
CA ALA A 654 69.00 17.78 9.29
C ALA A 654 70.47 17.39 9.63
N LEU A 655 70.72 16.07 9.82
CA LEU A 655 72.02 15.39 9.65
C LEU A 655 71.88 13.84 9.70
N SER A 656 72.85 13.12 9.12
CA SER A 656 73.00 11.65 9.05
C SER A 656 74.30 11.20 9.77
N PRO A 657 74.58 9.89 10.00
CA PRO A 657 75.17 9.05 8.93
C PRO A 657 74.85 7.53 8.96
N SER A 658 75.13 6.85 7.85
CA SER A 658 75.25 5.37 7.70
C SER A 658 76.72 4.90 7.83
N PRO A 659 77.04 3.59 7.92
CA PRO A 659 77.39 2.85 6.67
C PRO A 659 77.20 1.30 6.67
N SER A 660 77.20 0.68 5.46
CA SER A 660 77.65 -0.71 5.11
C SER A 660 77.01 -1.94 5.82
N SER A 661 76.85 -3.15 5.23
CA SER A 661 77.05 -3.73 3.87
C SER A 661 76.61 -5.22 3.91
N ALA A 662 76.24 -5.95 2.84
CA ALA A 662 75.81 -5.62 1.46
C ALA A 662 75.29 -6.91 0.73
N PHE A 663 74.54 -6.72 -0.37
CA PHE A 663 74.31 -7.63 -1.52
C PHE A 663 74.13 -9.16 -1.37
N SER A 664 72.99 -9.68 -1.87
CA SER A 664 73.00 -10.61 -3.02
C SER A 664 71.66 -10.58 -3.80
N VAL A 665 71.64 -11.18 -4.99
CA VAL A 665 70.65 -11.02 -6.09
C VAL A 665 70.60 -12.36 -6.86
N MET A 666 69.51 -12.86 -7.47
CA MET A 666 68.23 -12.26 -7.86
C MET A 666 67.03 -12.88 -7.09
N SER A 667 65.79 -13.14 -7.56
CA SER A 667 65.14 -13.26 -8.90
C SER A 667 63.68 -12.77 -8.88
N SER A 668 62.91 -12.95 -9.97
CA SER A 668 61.51 -12.51 -10.06
C SER A 668 60.65 -13.38 -10.97
N SER A 669 59.36 -13.53 -10.63
CA SER A 669 58.29 -13.67 -11.63
C SER A 669 57.15 -12.71 -11.25
N ARG A 670 56.55 -12.07 -12.26
CA ARG A 670 55.61 -10.94 -12.10
C ARG A 670 54.29 -11.28 -12.78
N ILE A 671 53.19 -11.14 -12.03
CA ILE A 671 51.83 -11.01 -12.59
C ILE A 671 51.34 -9.60 -12.23
N ASN A 672 50.65 -8.93 -13.15
CA ASN A 672 50.34 -7.51 -13.04
C ASN A 672 49.15 -7.26 -12.11
N GLY A 673 49.40 -6.68 -10.94
CA GLY A 673 48.36 -6.18 -10.02
C GLY A 673 48.82 -4.90 -9.32
N SER A 674 47.94 -3.91 -9.20
CA SER A 674 48.26 -2.59 -8.65
C SER A 674 48.23 -2.57 -7.12
N GLY A 675 49.29 -3.06 -6.49
CA GLY A 675 49.79 -2.61 -5.19
C GLY A 675 48.86 -2.72 -3.98
N GLY A 676 48.78 -3.91 -3.37
CA GLY A 676 48.33 -4.09 -1.99
C GLY A 676 49.31 -4.99 -1.22
N TYR A 677 49.78 -4.56 -0.05
CA TYR A 677 50.70 -5.35 0.78
C TYR A 677 49.95 -6.48 1.51
N ALA A 678 49.87 -7.65 0.87
CA ALA A 678 49.33 -8.86 1.47
C ALA A 678 50.16 -9.28 2.69
N ASN A 679 49.56 -9.29 3.89
CA ASN A 679 50.20 -9.83 5.08
C ASN A 679 49.85 -11.32 5.18
N VAL A 680 50.88 -12.17 5.17
CA VAL A 680 50.75 -13.64 5.10
C VAL A 680 51.08 -14.24 6.47
N PHE A 681 50.21 -15.13 6.94
CA PHE A 681 50.35 -15.87 8.19
C PHE A 681 50.25 -17.37 7.86
N PRO A 682 51.21 -18.22 8.24
CA PRO A 682 51.05 -19.66 8.11
C PRO A 682 49.93 -20.15 9.05
N LEU A 683 49.10 -21.08 8.56
CA LEU A 683 48.17 -21.84 9.39
C LEU A 683 48.72 -23.25 9.66
N SER A 684 49.24 -23.91 8.62
CA SER A 684 49.92 -25.21 8.70
C SER A 684 51.10 -25.26 7.72
N GLU A 685 51.79 -26.40 7.59
CA GLU A 685 52.79 -26.62 6.54
C GLU A 685 52.20 -26.56 5.11
N SER A 686 50.87 -26.64 4.97
CA SER A 686 50.17 -26.68 3.68
C SER A 686 49.19 -25.53 3.43
N SER A 687 48.84 -24.76 4.47
CA SER A 687 47.81 -23.71 4.43
C SER A 687 48.33 -22.34 4.90
N VAL A 688 47.93 -21.27 4.21
CA VAL A 688 48.26 -19.88 4.55
C VAL A 688 47.03 -18.98 4.61
N LEU A 689 46.97 -18.14 5.64
CA LEU A 689 46.03 -17.03 5.75
C LEU A 689 46.67 -15.75 5.17
N LYS A 690 45.94 -15.04 4.32
CA LYS A 690 46.37 -13.78 3.70
C LYS A 690 45.38 -12.66 4.04
N ILE A 691 45.87 -11.56 4.63
CA ILE A 691 45.06 -10.39 4.96
C ILE A 691 45.37 -9.28 3.96
N ASN A 692 44.35 -8.93 3.18
CA ASN A 692 44.42 -8.06 2.02
C ASN A 692 43.50 -6.84 2.22
N LYS A 693 43.99 -5.65 1.88
CA LYS A 693 43.19 -4.43 1.82
C LYS A 693 42.63 -4.26 0.42
N GLY A 694 41.33 -4.01 0.28
CA GLY A 694 40.71 -3.75 -1.02
C GLY A 694 39.21 -4.07 -1.09
N ASP A 695 38.66 -3.91 -2.30
CA ASP A 695 37.28 -4.24 -2.63
C ASP A 695 37.21 -5.67 -3.20
N ILE A 696 36.41 -6.54 -2.58
CA ILE A 696 36.24 -7.94 -3.00
C ILE A 696 35.53 -8.07 -4.36
N THR A 697 34.79 -7.04 -4.81
CA THR A 697 34.17 -7.03 -6.15
C THR A 697 35.18 -6.87 -7.28
N GLN A 698 36.42 -6.45 -6.97
CA GLN A 698 37.52 -6.33 -7.93
C GLN A 698 38.37 -7.59 -8.03
N TRP A 699 38.06 -8.64 -7.26
CA TRP A 699 38.74 -9.93 -7.35
C TRP A 699 38.11 -10.77 -8.47
N SER A 700 38.79 -10.87 -9.62
CA SER A 700 38.39 -11.78 -10.68
C SER A 700 38.59 -13.23 -10.26
N VAL A 701 37.55 -14.05 -10.45
CA VAL A 701 37.65 -15.49 -10.30
C VAL A 701 38.20 -16.06 -11.61
N ASP A 702 39.53 -15.97 -11.76
CA ASP A 702 40.26 -16.62 -12.84
C ASP A 702 39.92 -18.13 -12.79
N GLY A 703 39.42 -18.70 -13.90
CA GLY A 703 38.69 -19.98 -13.96
C GLY A 703 39.45 -21.28 -13.63
N SER A 704 40.50 -21.18 -12.83
CA SER A 704 41.24 -22.27 -12.17
C SER A 704 41.29 -22.12 -10.64
N SER A 705 40.50 -21.19 -10.09
CA SER A 705 40.53 -20.77 -8.68
C SER A 705 39.11 -20.76 -8.13
N ASP A 706 38.72 -21.75 -7.33
CA ASP A 706 37.32 -21.98 -6.92
C ASP A 706 36.84 -21.06 -5.77
N ALA A 707 37.04 -19.75 -5.90
CA ALA A 707 36.64 -18.78 -4.89
C ALA A 707 35.11 -18.61 -4.85
N ILE A 708 34.45 -19.23 -3.86
CA ILE A 708 33.00 -19.05 -3.59
C ILE A 708 32.71 -17.57 -3.31
N PRO A 709 31.94 -16.85 -4.16
CA PRO A 709 31.42 -15.54 -3.82
C PRO A 709 30.25 -15.75 -2.85
N MET A 710 30.35 -15.20 -1.63
CA MET A 710 29.40 -15.44 -0.53
C MET A 710 28.00 -14.82 -0.77
N ARG A 711 27.27 -15.33 -1.77
CA ARG A 711 25.90 -14.91 -2.11
C ARG A 711 24.84 -15.64 -1.30
N GLU A 712 25.12 -16.87 -0.90
CA GLU A 712 24.17 -17.79 -0.26
C GLU A 712 24.11 -17.66 1.27
N CYS A 713 24.93 -16.78 1.88
CA CYS A 713 24.91 -16.53 3.33
C CYS A 713 24.23 -15.21 3.72
N LEU A 714 23.92 -14.34 2.75
CA LEU A 714 23.34 -13.00 3.00
C LEU A 714 21.92 -13.04 3.58
N GLU A 715 21.18 -14.13 3.38
CA GLU A 715 19.82 -14.31 3.92
C GLU A 715 19.80 -14.54 5.44
N VAL A 716 20.96 -14.78 6.08
CA VAL A 716 21.07 -15.00 7.54
C VAL A 716 21.27 -13.68 8.32
N GLU A 717 21.95 -12.68 7.75
CA GLU A 717 22.29 -11.45 8.49
C GLU A 717 21.11 -10.47 8.63
N GLU A 718 20.09 -10.54 7.76
CA GLU A 718 18.96 -9.58 7.76
C GLU A 718 18.09 -9.67 9.05
N GLN A 719 18.25 -10.69 9.88
CA GLN A 719 17.53 -10.83 11.16
C GLN A 719 18.12 -10.03 12.34
N MET A 720 19.32 -9.46 12.23
CA MET A 720 20.01 -8.83 13.38
C MET A 720 19.62 -7.36 13.69
N GLY A 721 18.53 -6.87 13.09
CA GLY A 721 18.06 -5.49 13.25
C GLY A 721 17.31 -5.17 14.55
N LEU A 722 17.90 -5.38 15.74
CA LEU A 722 17.53 -4.73 17.02
C LEU A 722 18.51 -5.12 18.15
N LEU A 723 19.21 -4.14 18.75
CA LEU A 723 20.21 -4.37 19.80
C LEU A 723 19.57 -4.56 21.20
N ASP A 724 19.80 -5.73 21.80
CA ASP A 724 19.58 -6.03 23.22
C ASP A 724 20.64 -7.06 23.70
N HIS A 725 21.02 -7.01 24.97
CA HIS A 725 22.26 -7.63 25.51
C HIS A 725 22.30 -9.17 25.43
N ASN A 726 21.17 -9.83 25.17
CA ASN A 726 21.09 -11.29 24.99
C ASN A 726 21.52 -11.76 23.58
N CYS A 727 21.71 -10.86 22.62
CA CYS A 727 21.96 -11.21 21.21
C CYS A 727 23.44 -11.57 20.92
N GLU A 728 24.38 -10.98 21.66
CA GLU A 728 25.85 -11.13 21.48
C GLU A 728 26.30 -12.59 21.29
N LYS A 729 25.83 -13.49 22.18
CA LYS A 729 26.14 -14.93 22.11
C LYS A 729 25.52 -15.64 20.89
N HIS A 730 24.37 -15.19 20.40
CA HIS A 730 23.75 -15.72 19.17
C HIS A 730 24.45 -15.19 17.91
N ALA A 731 24.95 -13.95 17.93
CA ALA A 731 25.69 -13.37 16.82
C ALA A 731 27.06 -14.04 16.65
N ILE A 732 27.82 -14.23 17.75
CA ILE A 732 29.07 -15.02 17.76
C ILE A 732 28.83 -16.44 17.22
N MET A 733 27.75 -17.11 17.65
CA MET A 733 27.40 -18.46 17.20
C MET A 733 27.00 -18.50 15.72
N SER A 734 26.30 -17.48 15.22
CA SER A 734 25.91 -17.37 13.80
C SER A 734 27.12 -17.11 12.91
N LEU A 735 27.99 -16.16 13.26
CA LEU A 735 29.20 -15.85 12.51
C LEU A 735 30.14 -17.06 12.43
N LYS A 736 30.33 -17.78 13.55
CA LYS A 736 31.09 -19.04 13.55
C LYS A 736 30.41 -20.12 12.69
N SER A 737 29.09 -20.26 12.75
CA SER A 737 28.36 -21.24 11.93
C SER A 737 28.49 -20.95 10.44
N VAL A 738 28.36 -19.69 10.00
CA VAL A 738 28.47 -19.30 8.59
C VAL A 738 29.88 -19.59 8.05
N LEU A 739 30.93 -19.21 8.79
CA LEU A 739 32.31 -19.46 8.39
C LEU A 739 32.66 -20.96 8.43
N GLY A 740 32.24 -21.69 9.45
CA GLY A 740 32.46 -23.14 9.55
C GLY A 740 31.75 -23.94 8.45
N ASN A 741 30.52 -23.56 8.11
CA ASN A 741 29.79 -24.16 6.99
C ASN A 741 30.47 -23.83 5.65
N SER A 742 30.96 -22.60 5.46
CA SER A 742 31.71 -22.19 4.26
C SER A 742 33.01 -22.99 4.09
N MET A 743 33.77 -23.19 5.17
CA MET A 743 35.00 -23.99 5.15
C MET A 743 34.72 -25.49 4.95
N THR A 744 33.61 -26.00 5.49
CA THR A 744 33.17 -27.39 5.26
C THR A 744 32.77 -27.61 3.79
N LEU A 745 31.98 -26.70 3.22
CA LEU A 745 31.60 -26.75 1.81
C LEU A 745 32.82 -26.63 0.88
N ALA A 746 33.83 -25.84 1.27
CA ALA A 746 35.10 -25.74 0.56
C ALA A 746 35.88 -27.07 0.59
N ARG A 747 36.00 -27.72 1.76
CA ARG A 747 36.59 -29.07 1.89
C ARG A 747 35.88 -30.08 1.00
N ASP A 748 34.55 -30.15 1.10
CA ASP A 748 33.73 -31.16 0.43
C ASP A 748 33.78 -31.02 -1.11
N ASN A 749 33.99 -29.80 -1.62
CA ASN A 749 34.21 -29.52 -3.05
C ASN A 749 35.69 -29.44 -3.47
N ASN A 750 36.64 -29.77 -2.57
CA ASN A 750 38.09 -29.78 -2.82
C ASN A 750 38.66 -28.41 -3.27
N ILE A 751 38.07 -27.33 -2.73
CA ILE A 751 38.38 -25.93 -3.05
C ILE A 751 39.70 -25.52 -2.40
N LYS A 752 40.62 -24.97 -3.20
CA LYS A 752 41.98 -24.62 -2.75
C LYS A 752 42.13 -23.17 -2.29
N TYR A 753 41.20 -22.29 -2.68
CA TYR A 753 41.29 -20.84 -2.48
C TYR A 753 39.93 -20.29 -2.06
N ILE A 754 39.83 -19.63 -0.90
CA ILE A 754 38.58 -19.02 -0.42
C ILE A 754 38.81 -17.60 0.08
N ALA A 755 37.83 -16.70 -0.13
CA ALA A 755 37.91 -15.30 0.23
C ALA A 755 36.71 -14.84 1.06
N PHE A 756 36.97 -14.17 2.18
CA PHE A 756 35.99 -13.70 3.15
C PHE A 756 36.02 -12.17 3.29
N PRO A 757 34.90 -11.47 3.07
CA PRO A 757 34.72 -10.06 3.40
C PRO A 757 34.18 -9.87 4.84
N ALA A 758 34.48 -8.74 5.47
CA ALA A 758 33.94 -8.38 6.80
C ALA A 758 32.63 -7.56 6.71
N ILE A 759 31.57 -8.14 6.13
CA ILE A 759 30.28 -7.45 5.87
C ILE A 759 29.57 -7.08 7.18
N SER A 760 29.56 -7.98 8.15
CA SER A 760 29.00 -7.81 9.50
C SER A 760 29.51 -6.55 10.21
N CYS A 761 30.80 -6.26 10.10
CA CYS A 761 31.42 -5.05 10.65
C CYS A 761 31.01 -3.76 9.90
N GLY A 762 30.74 -3.85 8.60
CA GLY A 762 30.45 -2.70 7.75
C GLY A 762 29.00 -2.24 7.81
N VAL A 763 28.06 -3.09 7.37
CA VAL A 763 26.64 -2.70 7.19
C VAL A 763 25.85 -2.89 8.48
N PHE A 764 26.19 -3.90 9.27
CA PHE A 764 25.47 -4.29 10.49
C PHE A 764 26.11 -3.76 11.79
N GLY A 765 27.30 -3.13 11.70
CA GLY A 765 27.97 -2.46 12.81
C GLY A 765 28.54 -3.40 13.88
N TYR A 766 28.82 -4.66 13.54
CA TYR A 766 29.33 -5.64 14.51
C TYR A 766 30.75 -5.29 15.01
N PRO A 767 31.06 -5.39 16.32
CA PRO A 767 32.37 -5.03 16.88
C PRO A 767 33.58 -5.69 16.19
N PHE A 768 34.55 -4.87 15.76
CA PHE A 768 35.66 -5.31 14.91
C PHE A 768 36.58 -6.33 15.62
N ASP A 769 36.97 -6.07 16.88
CA ASP A 769 37.84 -6.96 17.66
C ASP A 769 37.21 -8.36 17.86
N GLU A 770 35.88 -8.42 18.08
CA GLU A 770 35.15 -9.68 18.25
C GLU A 770 35.02 -10.45 16.94
N ALA A 771 34.56 -9.81 15.86
CA ALA A 771 34.42 -10.47 14.56
C ALA A 771 35.76 -10.96 14.03
N ALA A 772 36.84 -10.18 14.19
CA ALA A 772 38.20 -10.63 13.87
C ALA A 772 38.60 -11.85 14.70
N THR A 773 38.33 -11.86 16.01
CA THR A 773 38.62 -12.98 16.90
C THR A 773 37.86 -14.25 16.49
N VAL A 774 36.54 -14.15 16.24
CA VAL A 774 35.69 -15.27 15.82
C VAL A 774 36.08 -15.78 14.44
N ALA A 775 36.35 -14.89 13.48
CA ALA A 775 36.67 -15.28 12.11
C ALA A 775 38.04 -15.96 12.00
N ILE A 776 39.07 -15.41 12.66
CA ILE A 776 40.43 -15.97 12.63
C ILE A 776 40.50 -17.29 13.41
N SER A 777 39.83 -17.40 14.56
CA SER A 777 39.76 -18.67 15.30
C SER A 777 38.98 -19.75 14.55
N THR A 778 37.86 -19.41 13.90
CA THR A 778 37.09 -20.37 13.09
C THR A 778 37.89 -20.85 11.87
N VAL A 779 38.66 -19.98 11.21
CA VAL A 779 39.55 -20.41 10.12
C VAL A 779 40.69 -21.30 10.64
N LYS A 780 41.24 -21.04 11.83
CA LYS A 780 42.29 -21.87 12.45
C LYS A 780 41.82 -23.31 12.73
N GLU A 781 40.52 -23.51 12.99
CA GLU A 781 39.94 -24.85 13.17
C GLU A 781 39.92 -25.70 11.87
N PHE A 782 40.23 -25.11 10.71
CA PHE A 782 40.26 -25.74 9.38
C PHE A 782 41.64 -25.60 8.69
N GLU A 783 42.72 -25.47 9.48
CA GLU A 783 44.11 -25.21 9.05
C GLU A 783 44.74 -26.24 8.09
N ASN A 784 44.08 -27.37 7.81
CA ASN A 784 44.57 -28.41 6.90
C ASN A 784 43.63 -28.64 5.68
N ASP A 785 42.53 -27.90 5.57
CA ASP A 785 41.46 -28.20 4.61
C ASP A 785 41.51 -27.37 3.32
N VAL A 786 42.03 -26.14 3.39
CA VAL A 786 42.10 -25.19 2.26
C VAL A 786 43.51 -24.61 2.18
N LYS A 787 44.07 -24.54 0.97
CA LYS A 787 45.47 -24.13 0.76
C LYS A 787 45.70 -22.64 1.02
N GLU A 788 44.81 -21.76 0.56
CA GLU A 788 44.90 -20.32 0.84
C GLU A 788 43.54 -19.74 1.27
N VAL A 789 43.52 -19.07 2.41
CA VAL A 789 42.35 -18.33 2.92
C VAL A 789 42.66 -16.83 2.88
N HIS A 790 41.74 -16.03 2.35
CA HIS A 790 41.93 -14.60 2.15
C HIS A 790 40.88 -13.79 2.94
N PHE A 791 41.31 -12.90 3.84
CA PHE A 791 40.42 -11.82 4.32
C PHE A 791 40.61 -10.60 3.43
N VAL A 792 39.55 -10.13 2.77
CA VAL A 792 39.55 -8.96 1.89
C VAL A 792 38.75 -7.84 2.55
N LEU A 793 39.46 -6.80 3.00
CA LEU A 793 38.96 -5.82 3.95
C LEU A 793 38.98 -4.41 3.35
N PHE A 794 37.82 -3.76 3.33
CA PHE A 794 37.61 -2.50 2.62
C PHE A 794 38.08 -1.25 3.40
N SER A 795 37.89 -1.24 4.73
CA SER A 795 38.27 -0.12 5.61
C SER A 795 39.61 -0.35 6.29
N ASP A 796 40.42 0.71 6.38
CA ASP A 796 41.67 0.79 7.15
C ASP A 796 41.52 0.26 8.59
N GLU A 797 40.48 0.73 9.31
CA GLU A 797 40.25 0.38 10.72
C GLU A 797 39.96 -1.11 10.93
N ILE A 798 39.25 -1.72 9.97
CA ILE A 798 38.93 -3.15 9.96
C ILE A 798 40.19 -3.96 9.60
N TYR A 799 40.94 -3.50 8.61
CA TYR A 799 42.20 -4.12 8.18
C TYR A 799 43.24 -4.17 9.31
N ASP A 800 43.46 -3.04 10.00
CA ASP A 800 44.43 -2.97 11.10
C ASP A 800 44.01 -3.82 12.31
N THR A 801 42.70 -3.88 12.61
CA THR A 801 42.16 -4.75 13.67
C THR A 801 42.36 -6.24 13.33
N TRP A 802 42.05 -6.66 12.11
CA TRP A 802 42.29 -8.04 11.65
C TRP A 802 43.79 -8.40 11.66
N LEU A 803 44.65 -7.49 11.21
CA LEU A 803 46.10 -7.68 11.17
C LEU A 803 46.72 -7.76 12.58
N LYS A 804 46.20 -6.97 13.53
CA LYS A 804 46.51 -7.08 14.97
C LYS A 804 46.07 -8.43 15.53
N LYS A 805 44.82 -8.83 15.30
CA LYS A 805 44.25 -10.10 15.81
C LYS A 805 44.90 -11.34 15.22
N ALA A 806 45.31 -11.31 13.96
CA ALA A 806 46.08 -12.41 13.36
C ALA A 806 47.45 -12.59 14.02
N LYS A 807 48.13 -11.50 14.41
CA LYS A 807 49.36 -11.59 15.22
C LYS A 807 49.08 -12.16 16.62
N GLU A 808 48.03 -11.69 17.29
CA GLU A 808 47.64 -12.19 18.62
C GLU A 808 47.22 -13.68 18.64
N LEU A 809 46.66 -14.21 17.56
CA LEU A 809 46.08 -15.58 17.52
C LEU A 809 46.92 -16.61 16.73
N LEU A 810 47.86 -16.17 15.89
CA LEU A 810 48.69 -17.04 15.02
C LEU A 810 50.20 -16.87 15.24
N HIS A 811 50.66 -15.94 16.08
CA HIS A 811 52.06 -15.79 16.50
C HIS A 811 52.22 -15.83 18.04
N GLY A 812 51.30 -16.52 18.72
CA GLY A 812 51.32 -16.77 20.17
C GLY A 812 51.60 -18.24 20.49
#